data_AF-A0A7W2B232-F1
#
_entry.id   AF-A0A7W2B232-F1
#
_cell.length_a   1.000
_cell.length_b   1.000
_cell.length_c   1.000
_cell.angle_alpha   90.00
_cell.angle_beta   90.00
_cell.angle_gamma   90.00
#
_symmetry.space_group_name_H-M   'P 1'
#
loop_
_entity.id
_entity.type
_entity.pdbx_description
1 polymer ?
#
loop_
_entity_poly.entity_id
_entity_poly.type
_entity_poly.pdbx_seq_one_letter_code
_entity_poly.pdbx_strand_id
1 'polypeptide(L)'
;MKRVVLLFAVLFGLAANAQSYVSISDINYVSPTDLAACNDTSSYLGQTVITRGVVVTPGNVTEVASGSVTGGLRPFIFIQDTTVGGQSSPFAGIEVMGVYTSSTGSLQVPATFTQALPGDIVEVKGVVGEYNGSNQLSLADANSFSIVSTTTDPVVSDTIAVGDLNDAQFVNNVVTGEQYEGSFVTLTDVTVTQVIPFSGNRVSFNIVDGNGNAMNVSDRFLAQKLSSWTTVNPNSPQTQGSFVPPVPGTFYNSISGVVRHDANGCTGDNGRGYEINPFAASHYDIGYAPPYIANFERDPSIPTSNQDVEIVCTITDFDGSVDSVAFVWSAIDTQSVANFTIAPMTLVTGTTDEFEFEIPQQANGALVRYYIYAKDDDGNESYLPSKPINQATPNFDFYTVRDNGLIIPDIQFTYNSNGASPLNGAEVTVKGIVTASTKIGDLGFLYIQDENATSWAGIWCVGIGLNTYYRNEEIEVTGFVEEYYGMTRLNVTSSSKTGNLGSITPLVIDPSDSASYANFGWEPYESMLVRYEDPNNSSLYVSQTNLGFGDYAVSNSASAPVWSSGRVLAGRQSTTAYSSLNVQLVTDTSYASIDGEMDVTPIVVDNTMTFDAIEGILFYGFSNYRLLPRNNNDFINPSVTLDSVTVATSPIGLDEWATSNLKAYPNPSDDWMQLESSGAGTWTIANVLGQQIATYESEGSLRISTTALAEGTYVARFSGAEGAGTIIFIVQR
;
A
#
# COMPACT_ATOMS: atom_id res chain seq x y z
N MET A 1 -58.57 46.54 7.76
CA MET A 1 -58.97 45.61 6.69
C MET A 1 -57.84 44.65 6.41
N LYS A 2 -58.06 43.41 6.85
CA LYS A 2 -57.59 42.10 6.35
C LYS A 2 -56.23 42.02 5.63
N ARG A 3 -55.23 41.53 6.37
CA ARG A 3 -54.18 40.62 5.88
C ARG A 3 -54.79 39.22 5.71
N VAL A 4 -54.54 38.56 4.58
CA VAL A 4 -54.89 37.16 4.32
C VAL A 4 -53.57 36.39 4.27
N VAL A 5 -53.37 35.49 5.22
CA VAL A 5 -52.40 34.38 5.16
C VAL A 5 -53.25 33.12 5.09
N LEU A 6 -53.11 32.38 3.99
CA LEU A 6 -53.73 31.08 3.78
C LEU A 6 -52.90 30.03 4.55
N LEU A 7 -53.54 29.35 5.49
CA LEU A 7 -53.02 28.16 6.16
C LEU A 7 -53.57 26.94 5.40
N PHE A 8 -52.73 26.19 4.70
CA PHE A 8 -53.06 24.86 4.19
C PHE A 8 -52.75 23.84 5.31
N ALA A 9 -53.78 23.21 5.84
CA ALA A 9 -53.66 22.10 6.77
C ALA A 9 -53.31 20.82 5.98
N VAL A 10 -52.09 20.31 6.17
CA VAL A 10 -51.71 18.96 5.74
C VAL A 10 -52.24 18.00 6.80
N LEU A 11 -53.29 17.24 6.45
CA LEU A 11 -53.68 16.04 7.17
C LEU A 11 -52.62 14.96 6.89
N PHE A 12 -51.70 14.74 7.82
CA PHE A 12 -50.95 13.49 7.90
C PHE A 12 -51.92 12.40 8.37
N GLY A 13 -52.27 11.51 7.45
CA GLY A 13 -52.85 10.22 7.79
C GLY A 13 -51.77 9.38 8.48
N LEU A 14 -51.85 9.26 9.80
CA LEU A 14 -51.15 8.25 10.57
C LEU A 14 -51.77 6.88 10.22
N ALA A 15 -51.20 6.19 9.24
CA ALA A 15 -51.37 4.75 9.14
C ALA A 15 -50.50 4.13 10.24
N ALA A 16 -51.13 3.78 11.37
CA ALA A 16 -50.57 2.80 12.28
C ALA A 16 -50.53 1.46 11.53
N ASN A 17 -49.40 1.13 10.90
CA ASN A 17 -49.19 -0.19 10.32
C ASN A 17 -49.21 -1.21 11.46
N ALA A 18 -50.18 -2.12 11.41
CA ALA A 18 -50.13 -3.34 12.20
C ALA A 18 -48.83 -4.08 11.88
N GLN A 19 -48.11 -4.57 12.88
CA GLN A 19 -46.93 -5.42 12.70
C GLN A 19 -47.38 -6.73 12.04
N SER A 20 -47.24 -6.81 10.71
CA SER A 20 -47.58 -8.00 9.94
C SER A 20 -46.42 -8.97 9.92
N TYR A 21 -46.74 -10.25 10.03
CA TYR A 21 -45.81 -11.33 9.74
C TYR A 21 -45.40 -11.25 8.26
N VAL A 22 -44.09 -11.28 7.98
CA VAL A 22 -43.53 -11.25 6.63
C VAL A 22 -42.65 -12.49 6.46
N SER A 23 -42.83 -13.23 5.36
CA SER A 23 -41.97 -14.38 5.06
C SER A 23 -40.56 -13.90 4.69
N ILE A 24 -39.54 -14.74 4.90
CA ILE A 24 -38.17 -14.37 4.52
C ILE A 24 -38.07 -14.23 3.00
N SER A 25 -38.78 -15.10 2.27
CA SER A 25 -38.90 -15.04 0.81
C SER A 25 -39.42 -13.69 0.32
N ASP A 26 -40.44 -13.12 0.98
CA ASP A 26 -40.96 -11.79 0.61
C ASP A 26 -39.96 -10.66 0.95
N ILE A 27 -39.19 -10.80 2.05
CA ILE A 27 -38.19 -9.82 2.45
C ILE A 27 -37.09 -9.72 1.38
N ASN A 28 -36.56 -10.85 0.91
CA ASN A 28 -35.45 -10.87 -0.03
C ASN A 28 -35.87 -10.85 -1.50
N TYR A 29 -37.14 -11.10 -1.83
CA TYR A 29 -37.56 -11.16 -3.23
C TYR A 29 -37.32 -9.84 -3.95
N VAL A 30 -36.58 -9.93 -5.07
CA VAL A 30 -36.37 -8.85 -6.02
C VAL A 30 -36.83 -9.31 -7.40
N SER A 31 -37.48 -8.41 -8.15
CA SER A 31 -38.02 -8.78 -9.45
C SER A 31 -36.89 -8.98 -10.48
N PRO A 32 -37.04 -9.89 -11.46
CA PRO A 32 -36.06 -10.02 -12.54
C PRO A 32 -35.83 -8.73 -13.34
N THR A 33 -36.81 -7.82 -13.36
CA THR A 33 -36.67 -6.51 -14.02
C THR A 33 -35.73 -5.59 -13.24
N ASP A 34 -35.82 -5.59 -11.90
CA ASP A 34 -34.95 -4.79 -11.04
C ASP A 34 -33.53 -5.36 -11.03
N LEU A 35 -33.37 -6.68 -10.93
CA LEU A 35 -32.06 -7.33 -11.02
C LEU A 35 -31.36 -7.06 -12.37
N ALA A 36 -32.10 -7.11 -13.48
CA ALA A 36 -31.58 -6.74 -14.80
C ALA A 36 -31.21 -5.26 -14.92
N ALA A 37 -31.74 -4.41 -14.03
CA ALA A 37 -31.40 -3.00 -13.90
C ALA A 37 -30.36 -2.73 -12.80
N CYS A 38 -29.70 -3.79 -12.27
CA CYS A 38 -28.71 -3.72 -11.20
C CYS A 38 -29.25 -3.11 -9.91
N ASN A 39 -30.50 -3.43 -9.60
CA ASN A 39 -31.17 -3.06 -8.37
C ASN A 39 -31.62 -4.34 -7.65
N ASP A 40 -30.92 -4.66 -6.57
CA ASP A 40 -31.12 -5.76 -5.63
C ASP A 40 -31.80 -5.29 -4.32
N THR A 41 -32.24 -4.03 -4.24
CA THR A 41 -32.78 -3.47 -3.01
C THR A 41 -34.08 -4.17 -2.58
N SER A 42 -34.11 -4.67 -1.34
CA SER A 42 -35.31 -5.22 -0.71
C SER A 42 -36.45 -4.19 -0.66
N SER A 43 -37.66 -4.63 -1.01
CA SER A 43 -38.89 -3.83 -0.86
C SER A 43 -39.25 -3.50 0.59
N TYR A 44 -38.61 -4.19 1.56
CA TYR A 44 -38.78 -3.99 2.99
C TYR A 44 -37.66 -3.19 3.63
N LEU A 45 -36.68 -2.67 2.86
CA LEU A 45 -35.56 -1.91 3.40
C LEU A 45 -36.02 -0.78 4.35
N GLY A 46 -35.43 -0.74 5.55
CA GLY A 46 -35.73 0.19 6.62
C GLY A 46 -37.01 -0.10 7.42
N GLN A 47 -37.80 -1.11 7.05
CA GLN A 47 -39.03 -1.47 7.74
C GLN A 47 -38.77 -2.40 8.93
N THR A 48 -39.59 -2.30 9.97
CA THR A 48 -39.62 -3.27 11.06
C THR A 48 -40.62 -4.37 10.75
N VAL A 49 -40.17 -5.62 10.72
CA VAL A 49 -40.99 -6.80 10.40
C VAL A 49 -40.93 -7.83 11.53
N ILE A 50 -41.89 -8.75 11.55
CA ILE A 50 -41.82 -9.99 12.33
C ILE A 50 -41.75 -11.15 11.34
N THR A 51 -40.76 -12.02 11.49
CA THR A 51 -40.60 -13.21 10.64
C THR A 51 -40.25 -14.44 11.46
N ARG A 52 -40.40 -15.64 10.88
CA ARG A 52 -39.83 -16.87 11.43
C ARG A 52 -39.01 -17.61 10.39
N GLY A 53 -37.87 -18.09 10.85
CA GLY A 53 -37.01 -18.97 10.08
C GLY A 53 -36.51 -20.15 10.91
N VAL A 54 -36.10 -21.20 10.21
CA VAL A 54 -35.34 -22.32 10.73
C VAL A 54 -33.88 -21.92 10.77
N VAL A 55 -33.22 -22.08 11.90
CA VAL A 55 -31.79 -21.79 12.07
C VAL A 55 -30.97 -22.76 11.23
N VAL A 56 -30.05 -22.21 10.43
CA VAL A 56 -29.10 -22.95 9.59
C VAL A 56 -27.74 -23.00 10.27
N THR A 57 -27.23 -21.85 10.71
CA THR A 57 -25.91 -21.74 11.32
C THR A 57 -26.04 -21.76 12.85
N PRO A 58 -25.27 -22.58 13.58
CA PRO A 58 -25.30 -22.55 15.04
C PRO A 58 -24.87 -21.19 15.59
N GLY A 59 -25.64 -20.62 16.51
CA GLY A 59 -25.32 -19.34 17.16
C GLY A 59 -24.08 -19.39 18.04
N ASN A 60 -23.62 -20.58 18.40
CA ASN A 60 -22.43 -20.78 19.22
C ASN A 60 -21.14 -20.90 18.42
N VAL A 61 -21.15 -20.81 17.08
CA VAL A 61 -19.92 -20.91 16.26
C VAL A 61 -19.58 -19.63 15.49
N THR A 62 -20.37 -18.56 15.63
CA THR A 62 -20.03 -17.24 15.08
C THR A 62 -18.85 -16.62 15.84
N GLU A 63 -17.83 -16.13 15.12
CA GLU A 63 -16.57 -15.63 15.69
C GLU A 63 -16.22 -14.25 15.11
N VAL A 64 -17.11 -13.27 15.31
CA VAL A 64 -16.94 -11.90 14.84
C VAL A 64 -16.69 -10.96 16.02
N ALA A 65 -15.43 -10.57 16.18
CA ALA A 65 -15.01 -9.61 17.21
C ALA A 65 -15.50 -8.18 16.88
N SER A 66 -15.97 -7.45 17.89
CA SER A 66 -16.50 -6.10 17.71
C SER A 66 -16.37 -5.28 18.99
N GLY A 67 -15.48 -4.27 18.99
CA GLY A 67 -15.30 -3.35 20.12
C GLY A 67 -16.50 -2.45 20.41
N SER A 68 -17.45 -2.32 19.48
CA SER A 68 -18.68 -1.52 19.68
C SER A 68 -19.81 -2.27 20.40
N VAL A 69 -19.69 -3.59 20.60
CA VAL A 69 -20.70 -4.41 21.26
C VAL A 69 -20.22 -4.77 22.66
N THR A 70 -21.10 -4.65 23.65
CA THR A 70 -20.77 -5.05 25.02
C THR A 70 -20.46 -6.53 25.08
N GLY A 71 -19.30 -6.88 25.64
CA GLY A 71 -18.77 -8.25 25.63
C GLY A 71 -17.89 -8.58 24.42
N GLY A 72 -17.70 -7.65 23.47
CA GLY A 72 -16.71 -7.78 22.39
C GLY A 72 -17.10 -8.71 21.24
N LEU A 73 -18.32 -9.28 21.25
CA LEU A 73 -18.83 -10.19 20.23
C LEU A 73 -20.01 -9.56 19.48
N ARG A 74 -20.02 -9.66 18.16
CA ARG A 74 -21.20 -9.39 17.31
C ARG A 74 -21.66 -10.71 16.67
N PRO A 75 -22.62 -11.44 17.25
CA PRO A 75 -23.00 -12.75 16.74
C PRO A 75 -23.97 -12.63 15.56
N PHE A 76 -23.84 -13.56 14.62
CA PHE A 76 -24.74 -13.72 13.49
C PHE A 76 -25.27 -15.14 13.43
N ILE A 77 -26.51 -15.29 13.00
CA ILE A 77 -27.06 -16.56 12.51
C ILE A 77 -27.72 -16.34 11.16
N PHE A 78 -27.78 -17.39 10.35
CA PHE A 78 -28.56 -17.43 9.13
C PHE A 78 -29.77 -18.32 9.37
N ILE A 79 -30.92 -17.86 8.89
CA ILE A 79 -32.20 -18.57 9.03
C ILE A 79 -32.85 -18.73 7.65
N GLN A 80 -33.54 -19.85 7.46
CA GLN A 80 -34.29 -20.15 6.24
C GLN A 80 -35.80 -20.11 6.46
N ASP A 81 -36.53 -19.71 5.43
CA ASP A 81 -37.98 -19.50 5.49
C ASP A 81 -38.74 -20.75 5.92
N THR A 82 -39.58 -20.60 6.94
CA THR A 82 -40.47 -21.65 7.41
C THR A 82 -41.53 -22.03 6.37
N THR A 83 -41.83 -21.14 5.41
CA THR A 83 -42.80 -21.43 4.32
C THR A 83 -42.32 -22.50 3.35
N VAL A 84 -41.00 -22.69 3.21
CA VAL A 84 -40.37 -23.76 2.43
C VAL A 84 -39.79 -24.88 3.31
N GLY A 85 -40.20 -24.93 4.58
CA GLY A 85 -39.75 -25.95 5.52
C GLY A 85 -38.32 -25.76 6.04
N GLY A 86 -37.76 -24.55 5.94
CA GLY A 86 -36.39 -24.27 6.38
C GLY A 86 -35.33 -24.94 5.51
N GLN A 87 -35.63 -25.07 4.22
CA GLN A 87 -34.73 -25.63 3.21
C GLN A 87 -34.15 -24.51 2.34
N SER A 88 -32.98 -24.79 1.74
CA SER A 88 -32.43 -23.87 0.74
C SER A 88 -33.38 -23.78 -0.45
N SER A 89 -33.67 -22.55 -0.85
CA SER A 89 -34.62 -22.21 -1.90
C SER A 89 -34.40 -20.75 -2.29
N PRO A 90 -34.67 -20.36 -3.56
CA PRO A 90 -34.60 -18.98 -4.00
C PRO A 90 -35.25 -17.99 -3.01
N PHE A 91 -34.47 -16.99 -2.58
CA PHE A 91 -34.82 -15.90 -1.67
C PHE A 91 -35.18 -16.31 -0.23
N ALA A 92 -35.03 -17.59 0.13
CA ALA A 92 -35.53 -18.10 1.41
C ALA A 92 -34.56 -17.90 2.59
N GLY A 93 -33.32 -17.45 2.37
CA GLY A 93 -32.30 -17.31 3.42
C GLY A 93 -32.04 -15.86 3.82
N ILE A 94 -31.84 -15.56 5.11
CA ILE A 94 -31.47 -14.21 5.55
C ILE A 94 -30.51 -14.22 6.73
N GLU A 95 -29.60 -13.25 6.76
CA GLU A 95 -28.72 -13.00 7.90
C GLU A 95 -29.46 -12.27 9.03
N VAL A 96 -29.32 -12.75 10.27
CA VAL A 96 -29.79 -12.07 11.48
C VAL A 96 -28.59 -11.63 12.30
N MET A 97 -28.45 -10.32 12.48
CA MET A 97 -27.49 -9.74 13.42
C MET A 97 -28.07 -9.79 14.83
N GLY A 98 -27.46 -10.58 15.71
CA GLY A 98 -27.92 -10.83 17.08
C GLY A 98 -27.67 -9.70 18.07
N VAL A 99 -27.76 -8.45 17.62
CA VAL A 99 -27.49 -7.26 18.42
C VAL A 99 -28.69 -6.33 18.40
N TYR A 100 -29.02 -5.76 19.56
CA TYR A 100 -29.99 -4.67 19.68
C TYR A 100 -29.36 -3.47 20.40
N THR A 101 -29.96 -2.29 20.23
CA THR A 101 -29.57 -1.07 20.95
C THR A 101 -30.36 -0.98 22.26
N SER A 102 -29.67 -0.95 23.40
CA SER A 102 -30.30 -0.81 24.72
C SER A 102 -30.90 0.59 24.92
N SER A 103 -31.69 0.76 26.00
CA SER A 103 -32.20 2.08 26.41
C SER A 103 -31.11 3.10 26.76
N THR A 104 -29.87 2.64 26.99
CA THR A 104 -28.69 3.48 27.24
C THR A 104 -27.87 3.76 25.96
N GLY A 105 -28.34 3.31 24.80
CA GLY A 105 -27.65 3.47 23.51
C GLY A 105 -26.50 2.47 23.30
N SER A 106 -26.34 1.48 24.18
CA SER A 106 -25.26 0.48 24.08
C SER A 106 -25.73 -0.72 23.26
N LEU A 107 -24.86 -1.25 22.40
CA LEU A 107 -25.15 -2.47 21.65
C LEU A 107 -24.98 -3.70 22.55
N GLN A 108 -26.02 -4.55 22.61
CA GLN A 108 -26.10 -5.74 23.47
C GLN A 108 -26.55 -6.97 22.68
N VAL A 109 -26.17 -8.14 23.16
CA VAL A 109 -26.58 -9.45 22.61
C VAL A 109 -27.66 -10.08 23.52
N PRO A 110 -28.79 -10.57 22.98
CA PRO A 110 -29.74 -11.35 23.77
C PRO A 110 -29.12 -12.66 24.27
N ALA A 111 -29.36 -13.01 25.53
CA ALA A 111 -28.69 -14.16 26.18
C ALA A 111 -28.90 -15.51 25.48
N THR A 112 -30.03 -15.69 24.81
CA THR A 112 -30.39 -16.93 24.10
C THR A 112 -29.92 -16.98 22.64
N PHE A 113 -29.45 -15.86 22.08
CA PHE A 113 -29.14 -15.78 20.65
C PHE A 113 -28.02 -16.75 20.24
N THR A 114 -26.93 -16.75 20.99
CA THR A 114 -25.78 -17.65 20.73
C THR A 114 -26.02 -19.09 21.20
N GLN A 115 -27.23 -19.41 21.68
CA GLN A 115 -27.64 -20.78 22.05
C GLN A 115 -28.52 -21.43 20.97
N ALA A 116 -28.91 -20.68 19.93
CA ALA A 116 -29.70 -21.21 18.84
C ALA A 116 -28.92 -22.27 18.05
N LEU A 117 -29.57 -23.39 17.75
CA LEU A 117 -28.98 -24.54 17.06
C LEU A 117 -29.67 -24.77 15.72
N PRO A 118 -28.96 -25.40 14.75
CA PRO A 118 -29.59 -25.78 13.48
C PRO A 118 -30.87 -26.59 13.70
N GLY A 119 -31.95 -26.23 13.01
CA GLY A 119 -33.28 -26.82 13.19
C GLY A 119 -34.18 -26.13 14.21
N ASP A 120 -33.67 -25.19 15.03
CA ASP A 120 -34.52 -24.34 15.86
C ASP A 120 -35.38 -23.42 14.97
N ILE A 121 -36.66 -23.27 15.30
CA ILE A 121 -37.54 -22.28 14.66
C ILE A 121 -37.53 -21.05 15.55
N VAL A 122 -37.03 -19.94 15.01
CA VAL A 122 -36.93 -18.67 15.73
C VAL A 122 -37.95 -17.67 15.21
N GLU A 123 -38.53 -16.88 16.10
CA GLU A 123 -39.28 -15.67 15.77
C GLU A 123 -38.39 -14.46 15.99
N VAL A 124 -38.27 -13.63 14.94
CA VAL A 124 -37.40 -12.46 14.92
C VAL A 124 -38.23 -11.23 14.59
N LYS A 125 -38.16 -10.22 15.46
CA LYS A 125 -38.67 -8.87 15.21
C LYS A 125 -37.50 -7.96 14.85
N GLY A 126 -37.26 -7.78 13.56
CA GLY A 126 -36.08 -7.09 13.07
C GLY A 126 -36.40 -5.87 12.23
N VAL A 127 -35.46 -4.92 12.19
CA VAL A 127 -35.39 -3.92 11.11
C VAL A 127 -34.64 -4.56 9.95
N VAL A 128 -35.25 -4.57 8.76
CA VAL A 128 -34.58 -4.97 7.51
C VAL A 128 -33.61 -3.85 7.14
N GLY A 129 -32.33 -4.17 7.12
CA GLY A 129 -31.26 -3.28 6.69
C GLY A 129 -30.42 -3.95 5.62
N GLU A 130 -29.42 -3.21 5.17
CA GLU A 130 -28.45 -3.66 4.17
C GLU A 130 -27.05 -3.36 4.70
N TYR A 131 -26.11 -4.27 4.47
CA TYR A 131 -24.69 -4.06 4.75
C TYR A 131 -23.86 -4.63 3.60
N ASN A 132 -23.15 -3.75 2.89
CA ASN A 132 -22.39 -4.07 1.67
C ASN A 132 -23.24 -4.81 0.62
N GLY A 133 -24.48 -4.36 0.41
CA GLY A 133 -25.45 -5.02 -0.48
C GLY A 133 -26.17 -6.23 0.11
N SER A 134 -25.74 -6.77 1.26
CA SER A 134 -26.40 -7.95 1.86
C SER A 134 -27.56 -7.55 2.77
N ASN A 135 -28.75 -8.10 2.54
CA ASN A 135 -29.92 -7.99 3.41
C ASN A 135 -29.64 -8.58 4.80
N GLN A 136 -29.94 -7.80 5.84
CA GLN A 136 -29.67 -8.17 7.22
C GLN A 136 -30.82 -7.74 8.15
N LEU A 137 -31.25 -8.64 9.04
CA LEU A 137 -32.17 -8.31 10.13
C LEU A 137 -31.40 -7.85 11.37
N SER A 138 -31.64 -6.61 11.78
CA SER A 138 -31.16 -6.06 13.06
C SER A 138 -32.25 -6.17 14.13
N LEU A 139 -31.96 -6.72 15.31
CA LEU A 139 -32.96 -6.90 16.36
C LEU A 139 -33.52 -5.54 16.84
N ALA A 140 -34.85 -5.42 16.90
CA ALA A 140 -35.49 -4.15 17.28
C ALA A 140 -35.31 -3.81 18.77
N ASP A 141 -35.31 -4.81 19.65
CA ASP A 141 -35.18 -4.67 21.11
C ASP A 141 -34.74 -6.00 21.77
N ALA A 142 -34.56 -5.99 23.10
CA ALA A 142 -34.09 -7.14 23.87
C ALA A 142 -34.98 -8.39 23.79
N ASN A 143 -36.26 -8.24 23.42
CA ASN A 143 -37.24 -9.34 23.32
C ASN A 143 -37.54 -9.72 21.87
N SER A 144 -36.75 -9.20 20.92
CA SER A 144 -36.98 -9.36 19.48
C SER A 144 -36.46 -10.68 18.91
N PHE A 145 -35.98 -11.58 19.75
CA PHE A 145 -35.51 -12.91 19.36
C PHE A 145 -36.04 -13.95 20.35
N SER A 146 -36.67 -15.00 19.84
CA SER A 146 -37.08 -16.15 20.66
C SER A 146 -37.08 -17.43 19.85
N ILE A 147 -36.70 -18.54 20.48
CA ILE A 147 -36.87 -19.88 19.93
C ILE A 147 -38.31 -20.31 20.26
N VAL A 148 -39.12 -20.56 19.23
CA VAL A 148 -40.57 -20.82 19.36
C VAL A 148 -40.94 -22.28 19.10
N SER A 149 -40.11 -23.03 18.38
CA SER A 149 -40.29 -24.46 18.09
C SER A 149 -39.00 -25.07 17.55
N THR A 150 -39.03 -26.33 17.13
CA THR A 150 -37.92 -27.01 16.45
C THR A 150 -38.45 -27.88 15.32
N THR A 151 -37.63 -28.13 14.30
CA THR A 151 -37.86 -29.15 13.29
C THR A 151 -36.85 -30.29 13.42
N THR A 152 -37.24 -31.49 12.99
CA THR A 152 -36.34 -32.65 12.87
C THR A 152 -35.85 -32.86 11.45
N ASP A 153 -36.37 -32.10 10.49
CA ASP A 153 -35.92 -32.18 9.10
C ASP A 153 -34.48 -31.65 9.04
N PRO A 154 -33.57 -32.36 8.33
CA PRO A 154 -32.21 -31.89 8.18
C PRO A 154 -32.21 -30.59 7.36
N VAL A 155 -31.35 -29.65 7.76
CA VAL A 155 -31.03 -28.48 6.94
C VAL A 155 -30.11 -28.96 5.82
N VAL A 156 -30.59 -28.98 4.58
CA VAL A 156 -29.78 -29.36 3.41
C VAL A 156 -29.42 -28.14 2.58
N SER A 157 -28.26 -28.21 1.93
CA SER A 157 -27.78 -27.19 1.01
C SER A 157 -28.24 -27.46 -0.43
N ASP A 158 -28.39 -26.39 -1.20
CA ASP A 158 -28.52 -26.46 -2.65
C ASP A 158 -27.14 -26.53 -3.31
N THR A 159 -26.97 -27.39 -4.31
CA THR A 159 -25.75 -27.39 -5.14
C THR A 159 -25.89 -26.38 -6.27
N ILE A 160 -24.95 -25.44 -6.35
CA ILE A 160 -24.94 -24.36 -7.35
C ILE A 160 -23.54 -24.21 -7.97
N ALA A 161 -23.44 -23.48 -9.08
CA ALA A 161 -22.15 -23.14 -9.68
C ALA A 161 -21.61 -21.81 -9.14
N VAL A 162 -20.29 -21.64 -9.14
CA VAL A 162 -19.68 -20.34 -8.78
C VAL A 162 -20.15 -19.24 -9.75
N GLY A 163 -20.31 -19.58 -11.04
CA GLY A 163 -20.84 -18.67 -12.07
C GLY A 163 -22.27 -18.16 -11.86
N ASP A 164 -23.07 -18.83 -11.01
CA ASP A 164 -24.39 -18.31 -10.62
C ASP A 164 -24.25 -17.07 -9.73
N LEU A 165 -23.13 -16.96 -9.01
CA LEU A 165 -22.87 -15.91 -8.03
C LEU A 165 -21.92 -14.84 -8.58
N ASN A 166 -20.76 -15.24 -9.10
CA ASN A 166 -19.70 -14.32 -9.54
C ASN A 166 -19.12 -14.73 -10.89
N ASP A 167 -18.52 -13.77 -11.61
CA ASP A 167 -17.69 -14.04 -12.78
C ASP A 167 -16.22 -14.34 -12.41
N ALA A 168 -15.36 -14.48 -13.44
CA ALA A 168 -13.92 -14.76 -13.27
C ALA A 168 -13.13 -13.60 -12.64
N GLN A 169 -13.69 -12.39 -12.58
CA GLN A 169 -13.09 -11.22 -11.93
C GLN A 169 -13.72 -10.92 -10.57
N PHE A 170 -14.41 -11.90 -9.96
CA PHE A 170 -15.15 -11.75 -8.71
C PHE A 170 -16.32 -10.75 -8.80
N VAL A 171 -16.78 -10.39 -10.01
CA VAL A 171 -17.88 -9.45 -10.18
C VAL A 171 -19.21 -10.17 -9.95
N ASN A 172 -20.09 -9.57 -9.16
CA ASN A 172 -21.41 -10.10 -8.85
C ASN A 172 -22.25 -10.34 -10.11
N ASN A 173 -22.84 -11.53 -10.21
CA ASN A 173 -23.89 -11.86 -11.17
C ASN A 173 -25.27 -11.74 -10.49
N VAL A 174 -25.71 -10.51 -10.27
CA VAL A 174 -26.91 -10.17 -9.48
C VAL A 174 -28.19 -10.83 -10.03
N VAL A 175 -28.27 -11.07 -11.35
CA VAL A 175 -29.45 -11.67 -12.00
C VAL A 175 -29.68 -13.13 -11.56
N THR A 176 -28.62 -13.88 -11.29
CA THR A 176 -28.69 -15.30 -10.90
C THR A 176 -28.32 -15.53 -9.44
N GLY A 177 -27.48 -14.67 -8.88
CA GLY A 177 -26.88 -14.85 -7.56
C GLY A 177 -27.76 -14.37 -6.42
N GLU A 178 -28.57 -13.32 -6.65
CA GLU A 178 -29.32 -12.66 -5.58
C GLU A 178 -30.29 -13.59 -4.85
N GLN A 179 -30.88 -14.55 -5.57
CA GLN A 179 -31.76 -15.53 -4.95
C GLN A 179 -31.08 -16.46 -3.94
N TYR A 180 -29.75 -16.54 -3.95
CA TYR A 180 -28.99 -17.38 -3.02
C TYR A 180 -28.44 -16.59 -1.84
N GLU A 181 -28.71 -15.29 -1.76
CA GLU A 181 -28.31 -14.48 -0.61
C GLU A 181 -28.83 -15.10 0.70
N GLY A 182 -27.97 -15.16 1.73
CA GLY A 182 -28.31 -15.75 3.02
C GLY A 182 -28.60 -17.26 3.01
N SER A 183 -28.45 -17.95 1.88
CA SER A 183 -28.84 -19.35 1.71
C SER A 183 -27.68 -20.30 1.97
N PHE A 184 -27.99 -21.52 2.44
CA PHE A 184 -27.00 -22.58 2.61
C PHE A 184 -26.79 -23.33 1.30
N VAL A 185 -25.58 -23.28 0.77
CA VAL A 185 -25.25 -23.82 -0.56
C VAL A 185 -24.02 -24.71 -0.50
N THR A 186 -23.86 -25.53 -1.53
CA THR A 186 -22.67 -26.33 -1.82
C THR A 186 -22.15 -25.98 -3.21
N LEU A 187 -20.87 -25.64 -3.29
CA LEU A 187 -20.12 -25.51 -4.53
C LEU A 187 -19.32 -26.81 -4.74
N THR A 188 -19.24 -27.32 -5.96
CA THR A 188 -18.48 -28.54 -6.27
C THR A 188 -17.34 -28.26 -7.22
N ASP A 189 -16.30 -29.10 -7.15
CA ASP A 189 -15.16 -29.10 -8.06
C ASP A 189 -14.47 -27.73 -8.16
N VAL A 190 -14.04 -27.21 -7.02
CA VAL A 190 -13.39 -25.90 -6.92
C VAL A 190 -11.94 -26.02 -6.45
N THR A 191 -11.06 -25.19 -7.03
CA THR A 191 -9.64 -25.17 -6.70
C THR A 191 -9.26 -23.87 -6.00
N VAL A 192 -8.47 -23.96 -4.94
CA VAL A 192 -7.90 -22.80 -4.24
C VAL A 192 -6.90 -22.10 -5.15
N THR A 193 -7.12 -20.81 -5.42
CA THR A 193 -6.21 -19.98 -6.22
C THR A 193 -5.24 -19.16 -5.37
N GLN A 194 -5.68 -18.75 -4.19
CA GLN A 194 -4.90 -17.85 -3.33
C GLN A 194 -5.36 -17.96 -1.88
N VAL A 195 -4.40 -17.89 -0.94
CA VAL A 195 -4.65 -17.73 0.49
C VAL A 195 -4.34 -16.30 0.89
N ILE A 196 -5.24 -15.67 1.66
CA ILE A 196 -5.21 -14.24 2.00
C ILE A 196 -5.22 -14.11 3.54
N PRO A 197 -4.05 -13.99 4.18
CA PRO A 197 -3.97 -13.69 5.60
C PRO A 197 -4.32 -12.22 5.86
N PHE A 198 -4.98 -11.95 7.00
CA PHE A 198 -5.28 -10.60 7.47
C PHE A 198 -4.69 -10.36 8.86
N SER A 199 -4.63 -9.10 9.26
CA SER A 199 -4.29 -8.73 10.64
C SER A 199 -5.19 -9.43 11.66
N GLY A 200 -4.63 -9.84 12.79
CA GLY A 200 -5.40 -10.41 13.91
C GLY A 200 -5.78 -11.88 13.75
N ASN A 201 -4.90 -12.70 13.16
CA ASN A 201 -5.04 -14.16 13.06
C ASN A 201 -6.27 -14.62 12.25
N ARG A 202 -6.59 -13.89 11.17
CA ARG A 202 -7.69 -14.18 10.25
C ARG A 202 -7.16 -14.61 8.90
N VAL A 203 -7.92 -15.44 8.19
CA VAL A 203 -7.54 -15.94 6.87
C VAL A 203 -8.77 -16.10 5.98
N SER A 204 -8.73 -15.61 4.75
CA SER A 204 -9.66 -16.04 3.70
C SER A 204 -8.88 -16.72 2.58
N PHE A 205 -9.57 -17.37 1.66
CA PHE A 205 -8.93 -17.87 0.45
C PHE A 205 -9.89 -17.78 -0.72
N ASN A 206 -9.33 -17.68 -1.92
CA ASN A 206 -10.09 -17.61 -3.16
C ASN A 206 -10.16 -19.00 -3.78
N ILE A 207 -11.31 -19.30 -4.37
CA ILE A 207 -11.56 -20.51 -5.13
C ILE A 207 -11.98 -20.18 -6.56
N VAL A 208 -11.74 -21.09 -7.48
CA VAL A 208 -12.19 -21.01 -8.88
C VAL A 208 -12.87 -22.31 -9.29
N ASP A 209 -13.95 -22.24 -10.07
CA ASP A 209 -14.58 -23.40 -10.69
C ASP A 209 -13.89 -23.80 -12.02
N GLY A 210 -14.28 -24.93 -12.59
CA GLY A 210 -13.75 -25.41 -13.87
C GLY A 210 -14.03 -24.51 -15.09
N ASN A 211 -14.92 -23.51 -14.95
CA ASN A 211 -15.22 -22.51 -15.98
C ASN A 211 -14.44 -21.20 -15.76
N GLY A 212 -13.66 -21.09 -14.68
CA GLY A 212 -12.87 -19.91 -14.35
C GLY A 212 -13.59 -18.88 -13.48
N ASN A 213 -14.84 -19.12 -13.05
CA ASN A 213 -15.56 -18.19 -12.16
C ASN A 213 -14.97 -18.25 -10.75
N ALA A 214 -14.85 -17.11 -10.09
CA ALA A 214 -14.09 -17.00 -8.85
C ALA A 214 -14.92 -16.50 -7.66
N MET A 215 -14.61 -17.00 -6.46
CA MET A 215 -15.30 -16.63 -5.22
C MET A 215 -14.35 -16.62 -4.04
N ASN A 216 -14.64 -15.76 -3.05
CA ASN A 216 -13.94 -15.80 -1.76
C ASN A 216 -14.64 -16.70 -0.73
N VAL A 217 -13.83 -17.41 0.06
CA VAL A 217 -14.24 -18.20 1.21
C VAL A 217 -13.82 -17.48 2.50
N SER A 218 -14.82 -17.01 3.27
CA SER A 218 -14.65 -16.03 4.35
C SER A 218 -14.73 -16.64 5.77
N ASP A 219 -13.96 -16.07 6.71
CA ASP A 219 -13.71 -16.64 8.05
C ASP A 219 -14.69 -16.22 9.16
N ARG A 220 -15.97 -16.05 8.84
CA ARG A 220 -16.95 -15.53 9.83
C ARG A 220 -17.18 -16.48 11.01
N PHE A 221 -17.03 -17.78 10.78
CA PHE A 221 -17.33 -18.83 11.75
C PHE A 221 -16.08 -19.54 12.24
N LEU A 222 -16.22 -20.17 13.40
CA LEU A 222 -15.17 -20.91 14.10
C LEU A 222 -14.48 -21.97 13.23
N ALA A 223 -15.21 -22.54 12.26
CA ALA A 223 -14.69 -23.54 11.33
C ALA A 223 -13.50 -23.06 10.47
N GLN A 224 -13.32 -21.76 10.29
CA GLN A 224 -12.20 -21.16 9.54
C GLN A 224 -11.30 -20.29 10.42
N LYS A 225 -11.37 -20.44 11.75
CA LYS A 225 -10.47 -19.72 12.66
C LYS A 225 -9.18 -20.50 12.86
N LEU A 226 -8.05 -19.81 12.69
CA LEU A 226 -6.70 -20.34 12.88
C LEU A 226 -6.47 -20.80 14.32
N SER A 227 -5.49 -21.68 14.53
CA SER A 227 -5.06 -22.11 15.88
C SER A 227 -4.61 -20.98 16.80
N SER A 228 -4.15 -19.86 16.23
CA SER A 228 -3.77 -18.65 16.96
C SER A 228 -4.97 -17.75 17.33
N TRP A 229 -6.18 -18.05 16.87
CA TRP A 229 -7.39 -17.32 17.23
C TRP A 229 -7.88 -17.74 18.62
N THR A 230 -8.08 -16.78 19.53
CA THR A 230 -8.80 -17.00 20.78
C THR A 230 -10.26 -16.64 20.59
N THR A 231 -11.16 -17.56 20.91
CA THR A 231 -12.59 -17.38 20.65
C THR A 231 -13.17 -16.20 21.43
N VAL A 232 -13.97 -15.38 20.74
CA VAL A 232 -14.67 -14.23 21.33
C VAL A 232 -16.10 -14.56 21.74
N ASN A 233 -16.67 -15.64 21.21
CA ASN A 233 -17.99 -16.10 21.60
C ASN A 233 -17.91 -16.91 22.90
N PRO A 234 -18.57 -16.48 24.00
CA PRO A 234 -18.51 -17.20 25.27
C PRO A 234 -19.11 -18.61 25.23
N ASN A 235 -19.95 -18.90 24.23
CA ASN A 235 -20.59 -20.19 24.05
C ASN A 235 -19.87 -21.08 23.03
N SER A 236 -18.72 -20.64 22.50
CA SER A 236 -17.97 -21.43 21.53
C SER A 236 -17.62 -22.82 22.06
N PRO A 237 -17.75 -23.87 21.25
CA PRO A 237 -17.49 -25.25 21.66
C PRO A 237 -15.99 -25.52 21.94
N GLN A 238 -15.11 -24.61 21.52
CA GLN A 238 -13.67 -24.63 21.76
C GLN A 238 -13.19 -23.23 22.13
N THR A 239 -12.05 -23.14 22.82
CA THR A 239 -11.46 -21.86 23.26
C THR A 239 -10.51 -21.25 22.25
N GLN A 240 -10.12 -22.01 21.22
CA GLN A 240 -9.25 -21.60 20.13
C GLN A 240 -9.77 -22.14 18.79
N GLY A 241 -9.34 -21.54 17.69
CA GLY A 241 -9.57 -22.10 16.35
C GLY A 241 -8.73 -23.36 16.09
N SER A 242 -8.99 -24.01 14.96
CA SER A 242 -8.30 -25.24 14.54
C SER A 242 -8.11 -25.34 13.02
N PHE A 243 -8.50 -24.31 12.26
CA PHE A 243 -8.40 -24.29 10.81
C PHE A 243 -6.95 -24.21 10.36
N VAL A 244 -6.58 -25.08 9.44
CA VAL A 244 -5.30 -25.04 8.72
C VAL A 244 -5.61 -24.49 7.33
N PRO A 245 -5.00 -23.34 6.92
CA PRO A 245 -5.20 -22.81 5.59
C PRO A 245 -4.85 -23.83 4.49
N PRO A 246 -5.64 -23.93 3.42
CA PRO A 246 -5.29 -24.79 2.29
C PRO A 246 -4.06 -24.25 1.55
N VAL A 247 -3.45 -25.08 0.72
CA VAL A 247 -2.37 -24.65 -0.17
C VAL A 247 -2.98 -24.16 -1.48
N PRO A 248 -2.47 -23.09 -2.13
CA PRO A 248 -2.86 -22.80 -3.51
C PRO A 248 -2.68 -24.06 -4.39
N GLY A 249 -3.75 -24.45 -5.09
CA GLY A 249 -3.85 -25.72 -5.81
C GLY A 249 -4.66 -26.82 -5.10
N THR A 250 -4.97 -26.69 -3.81
CA THR A 250 -5.89 -27.61 -3.11
C THR A 250 -7.23 -27.66 -3.84
N PHE A 251 -7.69 -28.87 -4.14
CA PHE A 251 -8.97 -29.11 -4.79
C PHE A 251 -9.99 -29.61 -3.77
N TYR A 252 -11.15 -29.00 -3.78
CA TYR A 252 -12.30 -29.44 -2.99
C TYR A 252 -13.31 -30.12 -3.92
N ASN A 253 -13.65 -31.37 -3.60
CA ASN A 253 -14.81 -32.04 -4.20
C ASN A 253 -16.06 -31.18 -3.95
N SER A 254 -16.17 -30.62 -2.73
CA SER A 254 -17.17 -29.62 -2.42
C SER A 254 -16.79 -28.67 -1.27
N ILE A 255 -17.34 -27.45 -1.32
CA ILE A 255 -17.34 -26.50 -0.22
C ILE A 255 -18.78 -26.08 0.08
N SER A 256 -19.21 -26.20 1.34
CA SER A 256 -20.54 -25.78 1.78
C SER A 256 -20.51 -24.58 2.73
N GLY A 257 -21.51 -23.72 2.67
CA GLY A 257 -21.58 -22.55 3.55
C GLY A 257 -22.75 -21.66 3.24
N VAL A 258 -22.89 -20.60 4.03
CA VAL A 258 -23.90 -19.57 3.76
C VAL A 258 -23.33 -18.51 2.84
N VAL A 259 -24.12 -18.11 1.83
CA VAL A 259 -23.75 -17.06 0.89
C VAL A 259 -24.04 -15.70 1.50
N ARG A 260 -23.12 -14.76 1.30
CA ARG A 260 -23.27 -13.36 1.70
C ARG A 260 -22.90 -12.46 0.54
N HIS A 261 -23.65 -11.38 0.36
CA HIS A 261 -23.33 -10.37 -0.65
C HIS A 261 -22.21 -9.43 -0.16
N ASP A 262 -21.23 -9.14 -1.02
CA ASP A 262 -20.33 -7.99 -0.89
C ASP A 262 -20.33 -7.22 -2.22
N ALA A 263 -21.23 -6.24 -2.33
CA ALA A 263 -21.63 -5.60 -3.57
C ALA A 263 -20.47 -5.03 -4.39
N ASN A 264 -20.45 -5.35 -5.68
CA ASN A 264 -19.56 -4.78 -6.67
C ASN A 264 -20.15 -4.86 -8.09
N GLY A 265 -19.38 -4.35 -9.06
CA GLY A 265 -19.77 -4.40 -10.45
C GLY A 265 -20.92 -3.44 -10.74
N CYS A 266 -22.04 -3.98 -11.21
CA CYS A 266 -23.10 -3.14 -11.76
C CYS A 266 -23.97 -2.45 -10.70
N THR A 267 -23.90 -2.88 -9.44
CA THR A 267 -24.49 -2.17 -8.29
C THR A 267 -23.66 -0.96 -7.84
N GLY A 268 -22.40 -0.85 -8.30
CA GLY A 268 -21.57 0.36 -8.19
C GLY A 268 -20.62 0.43 -6.99
N ASP A 269 -20.63 -0.59 -6.12
CA ASP A 269 -19.73 -0.69 -4.96
C ASP A 269 -18.38 -1.37 -5.30
N ASN A 270 -17.45 -1.39 -4.34
CA ASN A 270 -16.10 -1.95 -4.48
C ASN A 270 -15.86 -3.21 -3.62
N GLY A 271 -16.92 -3.97 -3.33
CA GLY A 271 -16.86 -5.23 -2.58
C GLY A 271 -16.18 -6.37 -3.34
N ARG A 272 -16.07 -7.52 -2.69
CA ARG A 272 -15.33 -8.70 -3.16
C ARG A 272 -16.17 -9.72 -3.94
N GLY A 273 -17.41 -9.39 -4.26
CA GLY A 273 -18.37 -10.29 -4.87
C GLY A 273 -19.14 -11.08 -3.81
N TYR A 274 -20.01 -12.00 -4.22
CA TYR A 274 -20.64 -12.91 -3.25
C TYR A 274 -19.55 -13.79 -2.63
N GLU A 275 -19.65 -14.02 -1.32
CA GLU A 275 -18.72 -14.84 -0.54
C GLU A 275 -19.45 -16.03 0.06
N ILE A 276 -18.77 -17.18 0.16
CA ILE A 276 -19.26 -18.34 0.89
C ILE A 276 -18.61 -18.41 2.27
N ASN A 277 -19.40 -18.70 3.30
CA ASN A 277 -18.95 -18.73 4.69
C ASN A 277 -19.23 -20.11 5.29
N PRO A 278 -18.27 -21.05 5.26
CA PRO A 278 -18.40 -22.35 5.89
C PRO A 278 -18.45 -22.23 7.42
N PHE A 279 -19.33 -22.99 8.06
CA PHE A 279 -19.57 -22.91 9.51
C PHE A 279 -19.31 -24.21 10.26
N ALA A 280 -18.93 -25.29 9.57
CA ALA A 280 -18.48 -26.55 10.17
C ALA A 280 -17.28 -27.12 9.41
N ALA A 281 -16.43 -27.89 10.09
CA ALA A 281 -15.27 -28.53 9.47
C ALA A 281 -15.66 -29.50 8.34
N SER A 282 -16.81 -30.17 8.47
CA SER A 282 -17.36 -31.08 7.45
C SER A 282 -17.80 -30.39 6.16
N HIS A 283 -17.77 -29.06 6.11
CA HIS A 283 -18.09 -28.31 4.90
C HIS A 283 -16.91 -28.18 3.93
N TYR A 284 -15.72 -28.61 4.35
CA TYR A 284 -14.52 -28.64 3.54
C TYR A 284 -14.27 -30.08 3.11
N ASP A 285 -14.81 -30.48 1.96
CA ASP A 285 -14.59 -31.81 1.40
C ASP A 285 -13.42 -31.76 0.42
N ILE A 286 -12.22 -31.98 0.97
CA ILE A 286 -10.96 -31.95 0.22
C ILE A 286 -10.90 -33.19 -0.67
N GLY A 287 -10.68 -32.97 -1.97
CA GLY A 287 -10.38 -34.05 -2.92
C GLY A 287 -8.90 -34.41 -2.91
N TYR A 288 -8.03 -33.41 -3.05
CA TYR A 288 -6.58 -33.56 -2.91
C TYR A 288 -5.93 -32.24 -2.47
N ALA A 289 -4.73 -32.30 -1.88
CA ALA A 289 -3.94 -31.14 -1.50
C ALA A 289 -2.49 -31.25 -2.00
N PRO A 290 -1.94 -30.24 -2.70
CA PRO A 290 -0.52 -30.27 -3.07
C PRO A 290 0.38 -30.02 -1.86
N PRO A 291 1.70 -30.32 -1.95
CA PRO A 291 2.63 -30.11 -0.84
C PRO A 291 2.61 -28.67 -0.30
N TYR A 292 2.65 -28.50 1.01
CA TYR A 292 2.73 -27.21 1.67
C TYR A 292 4.18 -26.81 1.94
N ILE A 293 4.64 -25.72 1.33
CA ILE A 293 5.98 -25.14 1.55
C ILE A 293 5.87 -24.03 2.61
N ALA A 294 6.61 -24.16 3.72
CA ALA A 294 6.57 -23.27 4.87
C ALA A 294 7.99 -23.02 5.45
N ASN A 295 8.07 -22.13 6.45
CA ASN A 295 9.29 -21.82 7.20
C ASN A 295 10.51 -21.54 6.29
N PHE A 296 10.28 -20.81 5.20
CA PHE A 296 11.36 -20.43 4.30
C PHE A 296 12.32 -19.47 5.00
N GLU A 297 13.61 -19.80 4.93
CA GLU A 297 14.71 -18.99 5.42
C GLU A 297 15.81 -18.89 4.37
N ARG A 298 16.48 -17.74 4.33
CA ARG A 298 17.63 -17.44 3.46
C ARG A 298 18.73 -16.82 4.30
N ASP A 299 19.90 -17.46 4.33
CA ASP A 299 21.08 -16.96 5.06
C ASP A 299 22.32 -16.93 4.14
N PRO A 300 23.05 -15.80 4.03
CA PRO A 300 22.71 -14.48 4.55
C PRO A 300 21.51 -13.85 3.85
N SER A 301 20.75 -13.05 4.58
CA SER A 301 19.63 -12.27 4.02
C SER A 301 20.10 -11.24 2.98
N ILE A 302 21.31 -10.71 3.14
CA ILE A 302 22.01 -9.79 2.23
C ILE A 302 23.41 -10.38 1.93
N PRO A 303 23.56 -11.17 0.85
CA PRO A 303 24.83 -11.81 0.52
C PRO A 303 25.87 -10.84 -0.05
N THR A 304 27.13 -11.04 0.31
CA THR A 304 28.30 -10.48 -0.39
C THR A 304 28.76 -11.42 -1.50
N SER A 305 29.65 -10.95 -2.38
CA SER A 305 30.17 -11.75 -3.49
C SER A 305 31.13 -12.89 -3.11
N ASN A 306 31.44 -13.01 -1.81
CA ASN A 306 32.28 -14.08 -1.25
C ASN A 306 31.47 -15.08 -0.41
N GLN A 307 30.14 -15.00 -0.44
CA GLN A 307 29.26 -15.85 0.36
C GLN A 307 28.37 -16.68 -0.56
N ASP A 308 28.34 -17.98 -0.30
CA ASP A 308 27.25 -18.84 -0.75
C ASP A 308 25.98 -18.49 0.04
N VAL A 309 24.81 -18.80 -0.52
CA VAL A 309 23.50 -18.53 0.10
C VAL A 309 22.81 -19.84 0.39
N GLU A 310 22.57 -20.11 1.67
CA GLU A 310 21.80 -21.24 2.14
C GLU A 310 20.31 -20.91 2.15
N ILE A 311 19.53 -21.85 1.64
CA ILE A 311 18.07 -21.81 1.60
C ILE A 311 17.56 -23.02 2.38
N VAL A 312 16.67 -22.77 3.34
CA VAL A 312 16.01 -23.83 4.11
C VAL A 312 14.51 -23.62 4.08
N CYS A 313 13.74 -24.70 4.01
CA CYS A 313 12.28 -24.66 4.16
C CYS A 313 11.74 -26.00 4.67
N THR A 314 10.52 -25.98 5.20
CA THR A 314 9.75 -27.19 5.52
C THR A 314 8.76 -27.46 4.40
N ILE A 315 8.67 -28.71 3.93
CA ILE A 315 7.73 -29.14 2.91
C ILE A 315 7.01 -30.39 3.39
N THR A 316 5.70 -30.26 3.60
CA THR A 316 4.85 -31.33 4.12
C THR A 316 3.75 -31.63 3.12
N ASP A 317 3.43 -32.90 2.95
CA ASP A 317 2.22 -33.31 2.25
C ASP A 317 1.16 -33.82 3.25
N PHE A 318 -0.09 -33.39 3.08
CA PHE A 318 -1.16 -33.63 4.05
C PHE A 318 -2.00 -34.88 3.76
N ASP A 319 -2.04 -35.33 2.51
CA ASP A 319 -2.78 -36.52 2.06
C ASP A 319 -1.88 -37.62 1.48
N GLY A 320 -0.58 -37.40 1.35
CA GLY A 320 0.38 -38.41 0.91
C GLY A 320 1.82 -38.17 1.38
N SER A 321 2.75 -38.16 0.44
CA SER A 321 4.17 -37.92 0.64
C SER A 321 4.76 -37.02 -0.44
N VAL A 322 5.82 -36.30 -0.10
CA VAL A 322 6.55 -35.46 -1.06
C VAL A 322 7.39 -36.34 -2.01
N ASP A 323 7.13 -36.29 -3.32
CA ASP A 323 7.86 -37.05 -4.36
C ASP A 323 9.12 -36.32 -4.83
N SER A 324 9.01 -35.01 -5.09
CA SER A 324 10.15 -34.23 -5.60
C SER A 324 10.12 -32.78 -5.13
N VAL A 325 11.31 -32.26 -4.84
CA VAL A 325 11.54 -30.86 -4.45
C VAL A 325 12.67 -30.28 -5.28
N ALA A 326 12.48 -29.08 -5.81
CA ALA A 326 13.49 -28.36 -6.56
C ALA A 326 13.56 -26.89 -6.16
N PHE A 327 14.80 -26.38 -6.11
CA PHE A 327 15.08 -24.96 -6.08
C PHE A 327 15.35 -24.50 -7.52
N VAL A 328 14.61 -23.49 -7.97
CA VAL A 328 14.67 -23.01 -9.34
C VAL A 328 15.11 -21.56 -9.36
N TRP A 329 16.23 -21.25 -10.01
CA TRP A 329 16.87 -19.95 -9.86
C TRP A 329 17.66 -19.47 -11.07
N SER A 330 17.96 -18.16 -11.09
CA SER A 330 18.86 -17.53 -12.05
C SER A 330 19.53 -16.28 -11.48
N ALA A 331 20.82 -16.11 -11.73
CA ALA A 331 21.56 -14.86 -11.52
C ALA A 331 21.65 -14.00 -12.80
N ILE A 332 20.92 -14.36 -13.86
CA ILE A 332 20.83 -13.59 -15.10
C ILE A 332 19.51 -12.83 -15.06
N ASP A 333 19.56 -11.53 -14.73
CA ASP A 333 18.39 -10.67 -14.52
C ASP A 333 17.37 -10.65 -15.70
N THR A 334 17.84 -10.82 -16.94
CA THR A 334 16.96 -10.81 -18.12
C THR A 334 16.47 -12.19 -18.56
N GLN A 335 16.87 -13.26 -17.89
CA GLN A 335 16.46 -14.63 -18.27
C GLN A 335 14.95 -14.83 -18.03
N SER A 336 14.26 -15.49 -18.96
CA SER A 336 12.87 -15.89 -18.73
C SER A 336 12.79 -16.94 -17.61
N VAL A 337 11.77 -16.84 -16.75
CA VAL A 337 11.51 -17.78 -15.64
C VAL A 337 11.46 -19.23 -16.12
N ALA A 338 10.92 -19.49 -17.32
CA ALA A 338 10.85 -20.82 -17.90
C ALA A 338 12.22 -21.47 -18.20
N ASN A 339 13.30 -20.67 -18.21
CA ASN A 339 14.66 -21.11 -18.49
C ASN A 339 15.57 -21.05 -17.25
N PHE A 340 15.02 -20.84 -16.06
CA PHE A 340 15.82 -20.86 -14.83
C PHE A 340 16.46 -22.23 -14.63
N THR A 341 17.57 -22.24 -13.90
CA THR A 341 18.26 -23.46 -13.53
C THR A 341 17.42 -24.21 -12.51
N ILE A 342 17.09 -25.46 -12.82
CA ILE A 342 16.34 -26.35 -11.91
C ILE A 342 17.36 -27.27 -11.23
N ALA A 343 17.38 -27.26 -9.90
CA ALA A 343 18.24 -28.13 -9.11
C ALA A 343 17.43 -28.79 -7.98
N PRO A 344 17.66 -30.08 -7.67
CA PRO A 344 16.97 -30.74 -6.58
C PRO A 344 17.39 -30.12 -5.23
N MET A 345 16.44 -29.96 -4.31
CA MET A 345 16.77 -29.68 -2.91
C MET A 345 17.09 -30.98 -2.17
N THR A 346 17.90 -30.89 -1.12
CA THR A 346 18.31 -32.04 -0.33
C THR A 346 17.50 -32.11 0.95
N LEU A 347 16.97 -33.28 1.31
CA LEU A 347 16.34 -33.48 2.62
C LEU A 347 17.40 -33.45 3.72
N VAL A 348 17.24 -32.58 4.71
CA VAL A 348 18.16 -32.41 5.82
C VAL A 348 18.25 -33.71 6.62
N THR A 349 19.47 -34.16 6.88
CA THR A 349 19.71 -35.46 7.54
C THR A 349 19.08 -35.51 8.93
N GLY A 350 18.20 -36.49 9.16
CA GLY A 350 17.52 -36.68 10.45
C GLY A 350 16.16 -35.99 10.55
N THR A 351 15.72 -35.32 9.49
CA THR A 351 14.38 -34.72 9.36
C THR A 351 13.52 -35.54 8.41
N THR A 352 12.24 -35.21 8.32
CA THR A 352 11.28 -35.85 7.40
C THR A 352 10.74 -34.90 6.33
N ASP A 353 10.91 -33.61 6.54
CA ASP A 353 10.21 -32.53 5.86
C ASP A 353 11.06 -31.26 5.68
N GLU A 354 12.28 -31.21 6.22
CA GLU A 354 13.16 -30.05 6.07
C GLU A 354 14.08 -30.22 4.86
N PHE A 355 14.09 -29.24 3.96
CA PHE A 355 14.86 -29.27 2.73
C PHE A 355 15.80 -28.07 2.65
N GLU A 356 17.03 -28.32 2.21
CA GLU A 356 18.09 -27.33 2.05
C GLU A 356 18.61 -27.25 0.61
N PHE A 357 19.07 -26.06 0.22
CA PHE A 357 19.77 -25.81 -1.04
C PHE A 357 20.81 -24.69 -0.88
N GLU A 358 21.95 -24.82 -1.54
CA GLU A 358 23.01 -23.79 -1.53
C GLU A 358 23.15 -23.17 -2.92
N ILE A 359 22.94 -21.85 -3.02
CA ILE A 359 23.25 -21.07 -4.21
C ILE A 359 24.73 -20.65 -4.11
N PRO A 360 25.59 -21.02 -5.08
CA PRO A 360 26.99 -20.60 -5.05
C PRO A 360 27.12 -19.08 -5.10
N GLN A 361 28.19 -18.55 -4.52
CA GLN A 361 28.50 -17.12 -4.50
C GLN A 361 28.36 -16.48 -5.89
N GLN A 362 27.76 -15.29 -5.91
CA GLN A 362 27.47 -14.53 -7.12
C GLN A 362 28.25 -13.21 -7.15
N ALA A 363 28.41 -12.61 -8.32
CA ALA A 363 29.15 -11.35 -8.44
C ALA A 363 28.42 -10.19 -7.72
N ASN A 364 29.16 -9.21 -7.21
CA ASN A 364 28.59 -7.99 -6.63
C ASN A 364 27.69 -7.27 -7.65
N GLY A 365 26.49 -6.89 -7.22
CA GLY A 365 25.43 -6.31 -8.06
C GLY A 365 24.61 -7.33 -8.86
N ALA A 366 24.88 -8.64 -8.73
CA ALA A 366 24.03 -9.65 -9.36
C ALA A 366 22.65 -9.68 -8.69
N LEU A 367 21.61 -9.73 -9.53
CA LEU A 367 20.23 -9.94 -9.09
C LEU A 367 19.87 -11.41 -9.27
N VAL A 368 19.65 -12.10 -8.15
CA VAL A 368 19.31 -13.52 -8.11
C VAL A 368 17.81 -13.65 -7.92
N ARG A 369 17.14 -14.31 -8.87
CA ARG A 369 15.70 -14.58 -8.84
C ARG A 369 15.48 -16.07 -8.64
N TYR A 370 14.50 -16.44 -7.84
CA TYR A 370 14.26 -17.83 -7.48
C TYR A 370 12.82 -18.14 -7.06
N TYR A 371 12.48 -19.42 -7.11
CA TYR A 371 11.29 -19.98 -6.48
C TYR A 371 11.57 -21.44 -6.08
N ILE A 372 10.78 -21.96 -5.14
CA ILE A 372 10.78 -23.36 -4.74
C ILE A 372 9.61 -24.06 -5.44
N TYR A 373 9.85 -25.27 -5.91
CA TYR A 373 8.87 -26.18 -6.48
C TYR A 373 8.82 -27.46 -5.65
N ALA A 374 7.61 -27.92 -5.35
CA ALA A 374 7.38 -29.23 -4.75
C ALA A 374 6.25 -29.97 -5.46
N LYS A 375 6.31 -31.29 -5.44
CA LYS A 375 5.28 -32.17 -6.01
C LYS A 375 5.13 -33.42 -5.16
N ASP A 376 3.90 -33.82 -4.89
CA ASP A 376 3.54 -35.03 -4.12
C ASP A 376 3.56 -36.32 -4.98
N ASP A 377 3.24 -37.45 -4.34
CA ASP A 377 3.17 -38.78 -4.96
C ASP A 377 1.94 -39.01 -5.87
N ASP A 378 0.93 -38.13 -5.78
CA ASP A 378 -0.23 -38.10 -6.68
C ASP A 378 -0.03 -37.16 -7.88
N GLY A 379 1.07 -36.41 -7.90
CA GLY A 379 1.48 -35.53 -8.98
C GLY A 379 0.96 -34.09 -8.88
N ASN A 380 0.42 -33.68 -7.73
CA ASN A 380 0.00 -32.29 -7.51
C ASN A 380 1.20 -31.42 -7.16
N GLU A 381 1.21 -30.20 -7.69
CA GLU A 381 2.35 -29.29 -7.63
C GLU A 381 2.06 -28.08 -6.73
N SER A 382 3.09 -27.61 -6.02
CA SER A 382 3.07 -26.34 -5.30
C SER A 382 4.34 -25.53 -5.53
N TYR A 383 4.23 -24.24 -5.23
CA TYR A 383 5.27 -23.25 -5.54
C TYR A 383 5.38 -22.22 -4.41
N LEU A 384 6.61 -21.78 -4.12
CA LEU A 384 6.88 -20.63 -3.25
C LEU A 384 7.86 -19.66 -3.94
N PRO A 385 7.45 -18.42 -4.26
CA PRO A 385 6.10 -17.87 -4.16
C PRO A 385 5.06 -18.65 -4.99
N SER A 386 3.78 -18.56 -4.60
CA SER A 386 2.68 -19.28 -5.25
C SER A 386 2.57 -18.93 -6.74
N LYS A 387 2.38 -19.94 -7.59
CA LYS A 387 2.04 -19.77 -9.01
C LYS A 387 0.52 -19.58 -9.17
N PRO A 388 0.04 -18.44 -9.69
CA PRO A 388 -1.37 -18.28 -10.01
C PRO A 388 -1.84 -19.30 -11.06
N ILE A 389 -3.06 -19.83 -10.91
CA ILE A 389 -3.61 -20.87 -11.82
C ILE A 389 -3.67 -20.39 -13.28
N ASN A 390 -3.89 -19.10 -13.50
CA ASN A 390 -3.96 -18.47 -14.81
C ASN A 390 -2.59 -18.04 -15.39
N GLN A 391 -1.48 -18.38 -14.72
CA GLN A 391 -0.14 -18.00 -15.14
C GLN A 391 0.65 -19.22 -15.65
N ALA A 392 1.30 -19.07 -16.81
CA ALA A 392 2.11 -20.14 -17.38
C ALA A 392 3.36 -20.45 -16.54
N THR A 393 4.00 -19.42 -15.99
CA THR A 393 5.22 -19.52 -15.18
C THR A 393 4.95 -19.18 -13.71
N PRO A 394 5.72 -19.72 -12.75
CA PRO A 394 5.62 -19.32 -11.35
C PRO A 394 5.99 -17.85 -11.13
N ASN A 395 5.52 -17.32 -10.00
CA ASN A 395 6.09 -16.10 -9.42
C ASN A 395 7.47 -16.43 -8.83
N PHE A 396 8.28 -15.41 -8.57
CA PHE A 396 9.62 -15.56 -8.02
C PHE A 396 9.90 -14.47 -6.99
N ASP A 397 10.73 -14.80 -6.01
CA ASP A 397 11.39 -13.84 -5.14
C ASP A 397 12.78 -13.51 -5.70
N PHE A 398 13.42 -12.48 -5.14
CA PHE A 398 14.76 -12.10 -5.53
C PHE A 398 15.58 -11.46 -4.42
N TYR A 399 16.89 -11.35 -4.65
CA TYR A 399 17.80 -10.52 -3.85
C TYR A 399 18.92 -9.97 -4.72
N THR A 400 19.59 -8.93 -4.21
CA THR A 400 20.79 -8.35 -4.82
C THR A 400 22.02 -8.66 -3.97
N VAL A 401 23.11 -9.06 -4.61
CA VAL A 401 24.40 -9.30 -3.97
C VAL A 401 25.14 -7.98 -3.75
N ARG A 402 25.62 -7.72 -2.53
CA ARG A 402 26.23 -6.45 -2.13
C ARG A 402 27.45 -6.60 -1.24
N ASP A 403 28.63 -6.23 -1.74
CA ASP A 403 29.89 -6.25 -0.97
C ASP A 403 30.00 -5.13 0.07
N ASN A 404 29.42 -3.97 -0.23
CA ASN A 404 29.58 -2.74 0.56
C ASN A 404 28.27 -2.29 1.22
N GLY A 405 27.39 -3.25 1.53
CA GLY A 405 26.05 -2.97 2.05
C GLY A 405 25.06 -2.53 0.96
N LEU A 406 23.81 -2.38 1.38
CA LEU A 406 22.70 -2.01 0.50
C LEU A 406 22.81 -0.54 0.06
N ILE A 407 22.20 -0.24 -1.09
CA ILE A 407 21.90 1.12 -1.53
C ILE A 407 20.39 1.32 -1.63
N ILE A 408 19.91 2.56 -1.76
CA ILE A 408 18.47 2.85 -1.80
C ILE A 408 17.74 2.08 -2.92
N PRO A 409 18.31 1.93 -4.13
CA PRO A 409 17.73 1.07 -5.16
C PRO A 409 17.47 -0.39 -4.74
N ASP A 410 18.24 -0.97 -3.82
CA ASP A 410 17.97 -2.34 -3.34
C ASP A 410 16.72 -2.42 -2.46
N ILE A 411 16.36 -1.32 -1.81
CA ILE A 411 15.16 -1.21 -0.99
C ILE A 411 13.95 -0.98 -1.91
N GLN A 412 14.09 -0.08 -2.87
CA GLN A 412 12.96 0.43 -3.66
C GLN A 412 12.61 -0.44 -4.87
N PHE A 413 13.61 -1.00 -5.57
CA PHE A 413 13.33 -1.79 -6.76
C PHE A 413 12.51 -3.03 -6.43
N THR A 414 11.43 -3.26 -7.18
CA THR A 414 10.59 -4.43 -6.99
C THR A 414 10.03 -4.99 -8.30
N TYR A 415 9.90 -6.32 -8.33
CA TYR A 415 9.12 -7.04 -9.34
C TYR A 415 7.65 -7.23 -8.89
N ASN A 416 7.31 -6.85 -7.65
CA ASN A 416 5.96 -7.00 -7.13
C ASN A 416 5.03 -5.99 -7.79
N SER A 417 3.94 -6.49 -8.37
CA SER A 417 2.93 -5.67 -9.05
C SER A 417 2.23 -4.63 -8.16
N ASN A 418 2.33 -4.78 -6.84
CA ASN A 418 1.76 -3.85 -5.86
C ASN A 418 2.74 -2.76 -5.39
N GLY A 419 3.97 -2.72 -5.93
CA GLY A 419 5.01 -1.75 -5.54
C GLY A 419 5.77 -2.10 -4.26
N ALA A 420 5.41 -3.19 -3.57
CA ALA A 420 6.01 -3.48 -2.26
C ALA A 420 7.49 -3.88 -2.36
N SER A 421 8.30 -3.33 -1.46
CA SER A 421 9.72 -3.63 -1.34
C SER A 421 9.97 -5.12 -1.04
N PRO A 422 10.98 -5.75 -1.68
CA PRO A 422 11.41 -7.11 -1.32
C PRO A 422 12.04 -7.20 0.08
N LEU A 423 12.34 -6.05 0.71
CA LEU A 423 12.96 -5.95 2.03
C LEU A 423 11.98 -5.50 3.12
N ASN A 424 10.67 -5.47 2.84
CA ASN A 424 9.66 -5.06 3.83
C ASN A 424 9.79 -5.86 5.15
N GLY A 425 9.90 -5.15 6.27
CA GLY A 425 10.15 -5.71 7.60
C GLY A 425 11.62 -5.96 7.96
N ALA A 426 12.55 -5.87 7.01
CA ALA A 426 13.98 -6.00 7.28
C ALA A 426 14.57 -4.68 7.83
N GLU A 427 15.54 -4.80 8.74
CA GLU A 427 16.37 -3.66 9.15
C GLU A 427 17.55 -3.52 8.16
N VAL A 428 17.70 -2.33 7.60
CA VAL A 428 18.69 -2.03 6.56
C VAL A 428 19.49 -0.78 6.92
N THR A 429 20.71 -0.68 6.41
CA THR A 429 21.55 0.53 6.50
C THR A 429 21.91 0.99 5.10
N VAL A 430 21.65 2.26 4.79
CA VAL A 430 21.95 2.88 3.48
C VAL A 430 22.49 4.29 3.64
N LYS A 431 23.14 4.80 2.59
CA LYS A 431 23.55 6.20 2.46
C LYS A 431 22.70 6.91 1.41
N GLY A 432 22.50 8.21 1.58
CA GLY A 432 21.84 9.04 0.59
C GLY A 432 22.02 10.53 0.84
N ILE A 433 21.81 11.32 -0.22
CA ILE A 433 21.84 12.79 -0.19
C ILE A 433 20.46 13.33 0.16
N VAL A 434 20.40 14.22 1.13
CA VAL A 434 19.14 14.86 1.55
C VAL A 434 18.57 15.74 0.43
N THR A 435 17.41 15.36 -0.10
CA THR A 435 16.69 16.09 -1.17
C THR A 435 15.59 17.01 -0.63
N ALA A 436 15.03 16.66 0.53
CA ALA A 436 14.11 17.47 1.31
C ALA A 436 14.36 17.26 2.81
N SER A 437 14.21 18.31 3.60
CA SER A 437 14.48 18.28 5.03
C SER A 437 13.30 18.76 5.86
N THR A 438 13.42 18.62 7.17
CA THR A 438 12.44 19.15 8.14
C THR A 438 12.76 20.59 8.56
N LYS A 439 13.66 21.30 7.86
CA LYS A 439 14.00 22.69 8.20
C LYS A 439 12.82 23.61 7.89
N ILE A 440 12.71 24.69 8.65
CA ILE A 440 11.75 25.77 8.36
C ILE A 440 12.02 26.28 6.93
N GLY A 441 10.96 26.49 6.17
CA GLY A 441 11.05 26.84 4.75
C GLY A 441 11.20 25.66 3.81
N ASP A 442 11.34 24.42 4.30
CA ASP A 442 11.45 23.21 3.48
C ASP A 442 10.14 22.37 3.53
N LEU A 443 10.16 21.17 2.95
CA LEU A 443 9.01 20.26 2.85
C LEU A 443 8.45 19.85 4.22
N GLY A 444 9.28 19.83 5.27
CA GLY A 444 8.90 19.37 6.61
C GLY A 444 9.14 17.88 6.84
N PHE A 445 9.54 17.14 5.81
CA PHE A 445 9.78 15.70 5.83
C PHE A 445 11.19 15.39 5.28
N LEU A 446 11.85 14.39 5.85
CA LEU A 446 13.20 14.01 5.43
C LEU A 446 13.13 13.00 4.29
N TYR A 447 13.63 13.39 3.12
CA TYR A 447 13.86 12.49 1.99
C TYR A 447 15.34 12.46 1.66
N ILE A 448 15.85 11.27 1.38
CA ILE A 448 17.20 11.07 0.88
C ILE A 448 17.16 10.36 -0.47
N GLN A 449 18.16 10.60 -1.30
CA GLN A 449 18.28 10.00 -2.61
C GLN A 449 19.71 9.54 -2.88
N ASP A 450 19.86 8.38 -3.52
CA ASP A 450 21.15 7.89 -4.00
C ASP A 450 21.66 8.79 -5.13
N GLU A 451 22.89 9.30 -4.99
CA GLU A 451 23.49 10.25 -5.93
C GLU A 451 23.86 9.61 -7.28
N ASN A 452 24.05 8.29 -7.30
CA ASN A 452 24.52 7.56 -8.48
C ASN A 452 23.39 6.85 -9.22
N ALA A 453 22.16 6.87 -8.71
CA ALA A 453 21.01 6.21 -9.30
C ALA A 453 20.00 7.22 -9.89
N THR A 454 19.43 6.85 -11.05
CA THR A 454 18.45 7.67 -11.79
C THR A 454 17.02 7.14 -11.68
N SER A 455 16.83 6.03 -10.98
CA SER A 455 15.55 5.37 -10.71
C SER A 455 15.66 4.58 -9.41
N TRP A 456 14.55 4.41 -8.71
CA TRP A 456 14.41 3.74 -7.42
C TRP A 456 15.36 4.31 -6.36
N ALA A 457 15.70 5.59 -6.53
CA ALA A 457 16.83 6.19 -5.82
C ALA A 457 16.41 6.92 -4.55
N GLY A 458 15.13 7.28 -4.41
CA GLY A 458 14.63 8.10 -3.31
C GLY A 458 13.98 7.25 -2.23
N ILE A 459 14.07 7.66 -0.96
CA ILE A 459 13.37 7.01 0.14
C ILE A 459 12.93 8.03 1.19
N TRP A 460 11.71 7.86 1.68
CA TRP A 460 11.19 8.67 2.79
C TRP A 460 11.70 8.14 4.13
N CYS A 461 12.31 9.01 4.94
CA CYS A 461 12.75 8.68 6.29
C CYS A 461 11.78 9.23 7.34
N VAL A 462 11.26 8.36 8.19
CA VAL A 462 10.41 8.71 9.34
C VAL A 462 11.04 8.24 10.64
N GLY A 463 10.75 8.93 11.75
CA GLY A 463 11.30 8.57 13.05
C GLY A 463 11.68 9.79 13.88
N ILE A 464 12.42 9.55 14.97
CA ILE A 464 12.88 10.58 15.88
C ILE A 464 14.29 11.08 15.50
N GLY A 465 14.61 12.34 15.82
CA GLY A 465 15.97 12.87 15.64
C GLY A 465 16.35 13.30 14.22
N LEU A 466 15.41 13.30 13.27
CA LEU A 466 15.65 13.63 11.86
C LEU A 466 15.73 15.14 11.54
N ASN A 467 15.63 16.01 12.55
CA ASN A 467 15.54 17.47 12.38
C ASN A 467 16.89 18.19 12.24
N THR A 468 18.00 17.45 12.24
CA THR A 468 19.36 18.01 12.22
C THR A 468 19.96 18.12 10.82
N TYR A 469 19.34 17.48 9.83
CA TYR A 469 19.84 17.35 8.47
C TYR A 469 19.45 18.51 7.57
N TYR A 470 20.34 18.87 6.65
CA TYR A 470 20.12 19.93 5.65
C TYR A 470 20.15 19.33 4.26
N ARG A 471 19.46 19.96 3.30
CA ARG A 471 19.58 19.57 1.89
C ARG A 471 21.05 19.47 1.47
N ASN A 472 21.36 18.56 0.57
CA ASN A 472 22.68 18.27 0.01
C ASN A 472 23.66 17.57 0.97
N GLU A 473 23.32 17.36 2.25
CA GLU A 473 24.16 16.53 3.13
C GLU A 473 24.03 15.05 2.76
N GLU A 474 25.15 14.33 2.75
CA GLU A 474 25.14 12.87 2.74
C GLU A 474 24.98 12.36 4.18
N ILE A 475 24.03 11.46 4.35
CA ILE A 475 23.74 10.83 5.64
C ILE A 475 23.73 9.31 5.49
N GLU A 476 24.08 8.62 6.57
CA GLU A 476 23.91 7.18 6.73
C GLU A 476 22.73 6.93 7.66
N VAL A 477 21.80 6.08 7.24
CA VAL A 477 20.53 5.81 7.94
C VAL A 477 20.35 4.31 8.09
N THR A 478 20.05 3.88 9.32
CA THR A 478 19.61 2.52 9.65
C THR A 478 18.15 2.56 10.09
N GLY A 479 17.34 1.63 9.61
CA GLY A 479 15.93 1.53 9.99
C GLY A 479 15.22 0.32 9.39
N PHE A 480 13.98 0.11 9.80
CA PHE A 480 13.12 -0.92 9.23
C PHE A 480 12.45 -0.41 7.97
N VAL A 481 12.47 -1.22 6.92
CA VAL A 481 11.69 -0.98 5.70
C VAL A 481 10.22 -1.26 6.01
N GLU A 482 9.33 -0.33 5.66
CA GLU A 482 7.88 -0.46 5.87
C GLU A 482 7.12 -0.03 4.62
N GLU A 483 6.04 -0.75 4.33
CA GLU A 483 5.00 -0.33 3.40
C GLU A 483 3.96 0.57 4.10
N TYR A 484 3.69 1.75 3.53
CA TYR A 484 2.77 2.72 4.11
C TYR A 484 1.90 3.37 3.04
N TYR A 485 0.60 3.04 3.02
CA TYR A 485 -0.35 3.51 1.97
C TYR A 485 0.09 3.22 0.53
N GLY A 486 0.87 2.16 0.33
CA GLY A 486 1.36 1.74 -0.99
C GLY A 486 2.68 2.36 -1.41
N MET A 487 3.38 3.07 -0.52
CA MET A 487 4.77 3.50 -0.73
C MET A 487 5.73 2.84 0.26
N THR A 488 6.97 2.66 -0.15
CA THR A 488 8.04 2.17 0.72
C THR A 488 8.70 3.34 1.47
N ARG A 489 8.96 3.14 2.77
CA ARG A 489 9.68 4.12 3.61
C ARG A 489 10.61 3.44 4.62
N LEU A 490 11.50 4.22 5.24
CA LEU A 490 12.35 3.78 6.35
C LEU A 490 11.86 4.34 7.68
N ASN A 491 11.54 3.45 8.62
CA ASN A 491 11.35 3.78 10.02
C ASN A 491 12.71 3.76 10.73
N VAL A 492 13.30 4.94 10.86
CA VAL A 492 14.69 5.15 11.24
C VAL A 492 14.93 4.83 12.71
N THR A 493 15.84 3.88 12.95
CA THR A 493 16.33 3.50 14.28
C THR A 493 17.61 4.25 14.65
N SER A 494 18.47 4.55 13.68
CA SER A 494 19.64 5.40 13.86
C SER A 494 20.03 6.15 12.58
N SER A 495 20.67 7.30 12.72
CA SER A 495 21.20 8.04 11.58
C SER A 495 22.39 8.89 11.97
N SER A 496 23.28 9.16 11.01
CA SER A 496 24.44 10.01 11.22
C SER A 496 24.81 10.78 9.95
N LYS A 497 25.48 11.93 10.09
CA LYS A 497 26.07 12.66 8.97
C LYS A 497 27.40 12.00 8.60
N THR A 498 27.66 11.79 7.32
CA THR A 498 28.98 11.33 6.88
C THR A 498 30.01 12.46 6.89
N GLY A 499 29.54 13.71 6.86
CA GLY A 499 30.37 14.92 6.71
C GLY A 499 30.56 15.35 5.25
N ASN A 500 30.03 14.58 4.29
CA ASN A 500 30.09 14.89 2.87
C ASN A 500 28.87 15.70 2.42
N LEU A 501 29.05 16.42 1.30
CA LEU A 501 27.97 17.01 0.54
C LEU A 501 27.86 16.33 -0.83
N GLY A 502 26.64 16.17 -1.32
CA GLY A 502 26.34 15.73 -2.68
C GLY A 502 25.26 16.61 -3.31
N SER A 503 24.96 16.39 -4.59
CA SER A 503 23.95 17.17 -5.31
C SER A 503 23.11 16.27 -6.21
N ILE A 504 21.79 16.34 -6.02
CA ILE A 504 20.82 15.65 -6.85
C ILE A 504 20.29 16.60 -7.91
N THR A 505 20.44 16.23 -9.18
CA THR A 505 19.75 16.91 -10.28
C THR A 505 18.36 16.32 -10.41
N PRO A 506 17.27 17.12 -10.34
CA PRO A 506 15.91 16.60 -10.49
C PRO A 506 15.72 15.91 -11.84
N LEU A 507 15.08 14.73 -11.83
CA LEU A 507 14.70 14.05 -13.07
C LEU A 507 13.44 14.69 -13.65
N VAL A 508 13.42 14.92 -14.96
CA VAL A 508 12.23 15.44 -15.66
C VAL A 508 11.18 14.35 -15.85
N ILE A 509 9.95 14.65 -15.44
CA ILE A 509 8.74 13.84 -15.70
C ILE A 509 7.75 14.71 -16.47
N ASP A 510 7.20 14.19 -17.57
CA ASP A 510 6.11 14.85 -18.30
C ASP A 510 4.78 14.62 -17.58
N PRO A 511 4.16 15.65 -16.97
CA PRO A 511 2.90 15.48 -16.27
C PRO A 511 1.71 15.17 -17.20
N SER A 512 1.89 15.30 -18.52
CA SER A 512 0.88 14.97 -19.53
C SER A 512 0.98 13.54 -20.08
N ASP A 513 2.03 12.79 -19.71
CA ASP A 513 2.23 11.41 -20.15
C ASP A 513 1.31 10.41 -19.42
N SER A 514 0.07 10.37 -19.89
CA SER A 514 -0.96 9.43 -19.44
C SER A 514 -0.59 7.95 -19.58
N ALA A 515 0.27 7.61 -20.56
CA ALA A 515 0.64 6.23 -20.81
C ALA A 515 1.65 5.75 -19.77
N SER A 516 2.66 6.58 -19.45
CA SER A 516 3.60 6.28 -18.38
C SER A 516 2.89 6.22 -17.02
N TYR A 517 1.97 7.16 -16.73
CA TYR A 517 1.18 7.12 -15.50
C TYR A 517 0.36 5.82 -15.37
N ALA A 518 -0.39 5.44 -16.41
CA ALA A 518 -1.28 4.28 -16.38
C ALA A 518 -0.53 2.93 -16.31
N ASN A 519 0.72 2.88 -16.79
CA ASN A 519 1.52 1.66 -16.83
C ASN A 519 2.58 1.61 -15.72
N PHE A 520 2.37 2.32 -14.60
CA PHE A 520 3.30 2.36 -13.47
C PHE A 520 4.72 2.86 -13.83
N GLY A 521 4.85 3.62 -14.92
CA GLY A 521 6.13 4.18 -15.36
C GLY A 521 6.68 5.28 -14.45
N TRP A 522 5.87 5.76 -13.49
CA TRP A 522 6.25 6.75 -12.48
C TRP A 522 6.71 6.11 -11.18
N GLU A 523 6.41 4.82 -10.98
CA GLU A 523 6.81 4.06 -9.79
C GLU A 523 8.32 4.13 -9.53
N PRO A 524 9.21 4.01 -10.53
CA PRO A 524 10.64 4.13 -10.31
C PRO A 524 11.09 5.48 -9.76
N TYR A 525 10.24 6.49 -9.74
CA TYR A 525 10.59 7.83 -9.27
C TYR A 525 9.92 8.17 -7.95
N GLU A 526 9.23 7.22 -7.32
CA GLU A 526 8.69 7.38 -5.97
C GLU A 526 9.79 7.84 -4.99
N SER A 527 9.45 8.80 -4.15
CA SER A 527 10.32 9.44 -3.14
C SER A 527 11.53 10.18 -3.71
N MET A 528 11.67 10.30 -5.04
CA MET A 528 12.75 11.05 -5.68
C MET A 528 12.41 12.53 -5.84
N LEU A 529 13.46 13.35 -5.87
CA LEU A 529 13.35 14.74 -6.33
C LEU A 529 13.19 14.74 -7.86
N VAL A 530 12.04 15.20 -8.33
CA VAL A 530 11.68 15.25 -9.74
C VAL A 530 11.27 16.66 -10.14
N ARG A 531 11.12 16.86 -11.44
CA ARG A 531 10.72 18.09 -12.08
C ARG A 531 9.63 17.82 -13.09
N TYR A 532 8.42 18.30 -12.81
CA TYR A 532 7.39 18.37 -13.84
C TYR A 532 7.76 19.45 -14.84
N GLU A 533 7.94 19.06 -16.09
CA GLU A 533 8.25 19.94 -17.22
C GLU A 533 7.71 19.31 -18.51
N ASP A 534 7.19 20.12 -19.43
CA ASP A 534 6.80 19.64 -20.76
C ASP A 534 8.07 19.35 -21.58
N PRO A 535 8.22 18.15 -22.19
CA PRO A 535 9.44 17.77 -22.88
C PRO A 535 9.72 18.61 -24.15
N ASN A 536 8.76 19.43 -24.60
CA ASN A 536 8.94 20.38 -25.70
C ASN A 536 9.22 21.81 -25.20
N ASN A 537 9.52 21.97 -23.91
CA ASN A 537 9.74 23.26 -23.22
C ASN A 537 8.54 24.22 -23.32
N SER A 538 7.33 23.67 -23.35
CA SER A 538 6.10 24.46 -23.26
C SER A 538 5.80 24.82 -21.80
N SER A 539 5.07 25.90 -21.56
CA SER A 539 4.59 26.20 -20.21
C SER A 539 3.63 25.13 -19.71
N LEU A 540 3.74 24.77 -18.44
CA LEU A 540 2.73 24.03 -17.70
C LEU A 540 1.60 24.97 -17.27
N TYR A 541 0.39 24.43 -17.26
CA TYR A 541 -0.84 25.09 -16.81
C TYR A 541 -1.44 24.32 -15.65
N VAL A 542 -2.09 25.02 -14.72
CA VAL A 542 -3.06 24.37 -13.83
C VAL A 542 -4.23 23.87 -14.69
N SER A 543 -4.34 22.56 -14.84
CA SER A 543 -5.36 21.91 -15.68
C SER A 543 -6.63 21.58 -14.91
N GLN A 544 -6.50 21.30 -13.60
CA GLN A 544 -7.60 21.00 -12.70
C GLN A 544 -7.37 21.74 -11.38
N THR A 545 -8.24 22.68 -11.04
CA THR A 545 -8.03 23.57 -9.88
C THR A 545 -8.37 22.93 -8.54
N ASN A 546 -9.12 21.84 -8.53
CA ASN A 546 -9.44 21.07 -7.32
C ASN A 546 -9.90 19.66 -7.68
N LEU A 547 -9.16 18.65 -7.22
CA LEU A 547 -9.44 17.23 -7.38
C LEU A 547 -9.89 16.56 -6.08
N GLY A 548 -10.25 17.37 -5.07
CA GLY A 548 -10.53 16.93 -3.72
C GLY A 548 -9.24 16.74 -2.90
N PHE A 549 -9.40 16.71 -1.57
CA PHE A 549 -8.31 16.46 -0.62
C PHE A 549 -7.06 17.33 -0.83
N GLY A 550 -7.24 18.59 -1.23
CA GLY A 550 -6.11 19.52 -1.41
C GLY A 550 -5.37 19.39 -2.74
N ASP A 551 -5.65 18.36 -3.55
CA ASP A 551 -4.97 18.13 -4.83
C ASP A 551 -5.45 19.10 -5.90
N TYR A 552 -4.52 19.71 -6.63
CA TYR A 552 -4.75 20.26 -7.97
C TYR A 552 -3.91 19.48 -8.98
N ALA A 553 -4.09 19.73 -10.27
CA ALA A 553 -3.25 19.12 -11.29
C ALA A 553 -2.72 20.11 -12.31
N VAL A 554 -1.57 19.75 -12.88
CA VAL A 554 -0.87 20.51 -13.91
C VAL A 554 -0.64 19.64 -15.14
N SER A 555 -0.61 20.28 -16.30
CA SER A 555 -0.38 19.63 -17.59
C SER A 555 0.13 20.66 -18.61
N ASN A 556 0.43 20.25 -19.83
CA ASN A 556 0.77 21.15 -20.94
C ASN A 556 -0.43 21.90 -21.54
N SER A 557 -1.63 21.73 -20.97
CA SER A 557 -2.85 22.45 -21.37
C SER A 557 -3.75 22.73 -20.17
N ALA A 558 -4.28 23.95 -20.08
CA ALA A 558 -5.24 24.38 -19.05
C ALA A 558 -6.59 23.65 -19.09
N SER A 559 -6.85 22.87 -20.16
CA SER A 559 -8.07 22.08 -20.34
C SER A 559 -7.81 20.57 -20.34
N ALA A 560 -6.59 20.16 -19.98
CA ALA A 560 -6.24 18.75 -19.94
C ALA A 560 -7.11 17.99 -18.92
N PRO A 561 -7.63 16.81 -19.28
CA PRO A 561 -8.35 15.96 -18.35
C PRO A 561 -7.42 15.40 -17.27
N VAL A 562 -8.01 14.87 -16.19
CA VAL A 562 -7.28 14.32 -15.03
C VAL A 562 -6.27 13.24 -15.45
N TRP A 563 -6.63 12.35 -16.37
CA TRP A 563 -5.78 11.24 -16.80
C TRP A 563 -4.56 11.68 -17.63
N SER A 564 -4.50 12.93 -18.11
CA SER A 564 -3.33 13.52 -18.77
C SER A 564 -2.77 14.71 -17.99
N SER A 565 -2.85 14.63 -16.65
CA SER A 565 -2.34 15.67 -15.76
C SER A 565 -1.64 15.05 -14.55
N GLY A 566 -0.56 15.68 -14.10
CA GLY A 566 0.15 15.32 -12.88
C GLY A 566 -0.44 16.07 -11.67
N ARG A 567 -0.72 15.34 -10.59
CA ARG A 567 -1.23 15.96 -9.35
C ARG A 567 -0.12 16.70 -8.61
N VAL A 568 -0.50 17.78 -7.93
CA VAL A 568 0.35 18.53 -7.00
C VAL A 568 -0.42 18.71 -5.69
N LEU A 569 0.25 18.43 -4.57
CA LEU A 569 -0.31 18.62 -3.23
C LEU A 569 0.58 19.59 -2.43
N ALA A 570 -0.06 20.59 -1.84
CA ALA A 570 0.59 21.65 -1.07
C ALA A 570 -0.33 22.17 0.04
N GLY A 571 0.26 22.79 1.07
CA GLY A 571 -0.45 23.51 2.12
C GLY A 571 -1.11 22.63 3.18
N ARG A 572 -0.81 21.32 3.23
CA ARG A 572 -1.46 20.38 4.16
C ARG A 572 -0.50 19.36 4.77
N GLN A 573 -0.50 19.28 6.09
CA GLN A 573 0.14 18.29 6.94
C GLN A 573 -0.86 17.73 7.97
N SER A 574 -1.26 16.48 7.78
CA SER A 574 -2.14 15.75 8.70
C SER A 574 -1.72 14.29 8.80
N THR A 575 -2.53 13.45 9.44
CA THR A 575 -2.33 11.99 9.45
C THR A 575 -2.56 11.34 8.08
N THR A 576 -3.03 12.10 7.08
CA THR A 576 -3.36 11.61 5.72
C THR A 576 -2.85 12.52 4.60
N ALA A 577 -2.13 13.60 4.92
CA ALA A 577 -1.55 14.52 3.94
C ALA A 577 -0.14 14.93 4.39
N TYR A 578 0.84 14.84 3.49
CA TYR A 578 2.26 15.02 3.80
C TYR A 578 2.91 16.03 2.85
N SER A 579 2.40 17.27 2.80
CA SER A 579 2.90 18.30 1.88
C SER A 579 3.53 19.48 2.60
N SER A 580 4.18 20.38 1.86
CA SER A 580 4.83 21.56 2.44
C SER A 580 3.80 22.61 2.88
N LEU A 581 4.04 23.20 4.05
CA LEU A 581 3.35 24.39 4.55
C LEU A 581 3.97 25.71 4.03
N ASN A 582 5.02 25.61 3.22
CA ASN A 582 5.81 26.73 2.67
C ASN A 582 5.49 27.01 1.17
N VAL A 583 4.33 26.57 0.70
CA VAL A 583 3.86 26.73 -0.69
C VAL A 583 2.55 27.50 -0.70
N GLN A 584 2.50 28.63 -1.42
CA GLN A 584 1.29 29.46 -1.46
C GLN A 584 0.18 28.88 -2.34
N LEU A 585 0.53 28.19 -3.42
CA LEU A 585 -0.43 27.69 -4.40
C LEU A 585 -1.19 26.48 -3.83
N VAL A 586 -2.45 26.70 -3.44
CA VAL A 586 -3.34 25.71 -2.81
C VAL A 586 -4.72 25.72 -3.45
N THR A 587 -5.55 24.73 -3.14
CA THR A 587 -6.92 24.62 -3.69
C THR A 587 -7.97 25.38 -2.91
N ASP A 588 -7.72 25.72 -1.64
CA ASP A 588 -8.61 26.50 -0.78
C ASP A 588 -7.81 27.32 0.24
N THR A 589 -8.19 28.57 0.46
CA THR A 589 -7.61 29.43 1.51
C THR A 589 -7.82 28.91 2.93
N SER A 590 -8.78 28.00 3.15
CA SER A 590 -8.99 27.38 4.47
C SER A 590 -7.77 26.60 4.96
N TYR A 591 -6.90 26.15 4.05
CA TYR A 591 -5.65 25.46 4.39
C TYR A 591 -4.61 26.36 5.07
N ALA A 592 -4.84 27.68 5.14
CA ALA A 592 -4.03 28.56 5.97
C ALA A 592 -3.88 28.05 7.41
N SER A 593 -4.93 27.42 7.95
CA SER A 593 -5.01 27.00 9.35
C SER A 593 -5.67 25.62 9.56
N ILE A 594 -5.79 24.80 8.51
CA ILE A 594 -6.36 23.46 8.57
C ILE A 594 -5.31 22.48 8.07
N ASP A 595 -5.14 21.37 8.80
CA ASP A 595 -4.10 20.39 8.52
C ASP A 595 -2.71 21.04 8.55
N GLY A 596 -2.41 21.72 9.66
CA GLY A 596 -1.21 22.54 9.79
C GLY A 596 -1.53 24.03 9.64
N GLU A 597 -0.55 24.86 10.03
CA GLU A 597 -0.60 26.31 9.85
C GLU A 597 0.42 26.66 8.77
N MET A 598 -0.03 27.29 7.69
CA MET A 598 0.86 27.66 6.59
C MET A 598 1.81 28.79 7.00
N ASP A 599 3.08 28.67 6.62
CA ASP A 599 4.12 29.68 6.87
C ASP A 599 4.07 30.83 5.85
N VAL A 600 3.20 30.72 4.84
CA VAL A 600 3.01 31.65 3.73
C VAL A 600 1.52 31.94 3.51
N THR A 601 1.19 33.09 2.91
CA THR A 601 -0.22 33.43 2.65
C THR A 601 -0.75 32.65 1.45
N PRO A 602 -1.80 31.81 1.59
CA PRO A 602 -2.27 30.98 0.48
C PRO A 602 -2.85 31.81 -0.67
N ILE A 603 -2.63 31.30 -1.88
CA ILE A 603 -3.17 31.77 -3.14
C ILE A 603 -3.93 30.58 -3.74
N VAL A 604 -5.22 30.76 -4.00
CA VAL A 604 -6.03 29.72 -4.63
C VAL A 604 -5.63 29.57 -6.09
N VAL A 605 -5.32 28.35 -6.50
CA VAL A 605 -4.94 28.07 -7.89
C VAL A 605 -6.10 28.31 -8.85
N ASP A 606 -5.77 28.83 -10.03
CA ASP A 606 -6.70 28.99 -11.14
C ASP A 606 -6.07 28.49 -12.45
N ASN A 607 -6.90 28.16 -13.43
CA ASN A 607 -6.44 27.57 -14.70
C ASN A 607 -5.76 28.56 -15.67
N THR A 608 -5.57 29.82 -15.25
CA THR A 608 -4.77 30.83 -15.96
C THR A 608 -3.33 30.90 -15.44
N MET A 609 -3.03 30.23 -14.33
CA MET A 609 -1.69 30.15 -13.78
C MET A 609 -0.80 29.22 -14.61
N THR A 610 0.42 29.68 -14.89
CA THR A 610 1.41 28.95 -15.67
C THR A 610 2.77 28.93 -15.00
N PHE A 611 3.56 27.91 -15.32
CA PHE A 611 4.92 27.68 -14.83
C PHE A 611 5.77 27.13 -15.97
N ASP A 612 7.08 27.34 -15.96
CA ASP A 612 7.96 26.61 -16.88
C ASP A 612 8.18 25.18 -16.37
N ALA A 613 8.29 25.02 -15.06
CA ALA A 613 8.42 23.73 -14.40
C ALA A 613 8.03 23.81 -12.92
N ILE A 614 7.80 22.65 -12.31
CA ILE A 614 7.59 22.51 -10.86
C ILE A 614 8.50 21.40 -10.34
N GLU A 615 9.35 21.72 -9.38
CA GLU A 615 10.20 20.74 -8.70
C GLU A 615 9.53 20.23 -7.41
N GLY A 616 9.86 19.02 -6.99
CA GLY A 616 9.31 18.48 -5.76
C GLY A 616 9.63 17.01 -5.58
N ILE A 617 9.22 16.46 -4.45
CA ILE A 617 9.32 15.03 -4.19
C ILE A 617 8.12 14.33 -4.83
N LEU A 618 8.34 13.31 -5.65
CA LEU A 618 7.25 12.48 -6.14
C LEU A 618 6.81 11.54 -5.01
N PHE A 619 5.53 11.58 -4.67
CA PHE A 619 4.94 10.81 -3.59
C PHE A 619 3.81 9.94 -4.13
N TYR A 620 3.74 8.70 -3.70
CA TYR A 620 2.60 7.83 -3.95
C TYR A 620 1.82 7.57 -2.66
N GLY A 621 0.50 7.60 -2.77
CA GLY A 621 -0.38 7.26 -1.66
C GLY A 621 -1.84 7.39 -2.05
N PHE A 622 -2.73 6.63 -1.41
CA PHE A 622 -4.15 6.61 -1.75
C PHE A 622 -4.38 6.40 -3.27
N SER A 623 -3.62 5.48 -3.85
CA SER A 623 -3.69 5.08 -5.26
C SER A 623 -3.39 6.19 -6.29
N ASN A 624 -2.62 7.22 -5.93
CA ASN A 624 -2.27 8.31 -6.83
C ASN A 624 -0.83 8.81 -6.58
N TYR A 625 -0.07 9.05 -7.66
CA TYR A 625 1.15 9.85 -7.61
C TYR A 625 0.85 11.35 -7.51
N ARG A 626 1.63 12.06 -6.71
CA ARG A 626 1.56 13.50 -6.48
C ARG A 626 2.95 14.09 -6.41
N LEU A 627 3.13 15.29 -6.96
CA LEU A 627 4.31 16.08 -6.69
C LEU A 627 4.11 16.87 -5.39
N LEU A 628 5.13 16.85 -4.53
CA LEU A 628 5.22 17.61 -3.30
C LEU A 628 6.29 18.70 -3.46
N PRO A 629 5.94 19.90 -3.93
CA PRO A 629 6.86 21.03 -3.92
C PRO A 629 7.28 21.31 -2.48
N ARG A 630 8.57 21.54 -2.28
CA ARG A 630 9.16 21.72 -0.96
C ARG A 630 8.91 23.14 -0.45
N ASN A 631 8.86 24.13 -1.33
CA ASN A 631 8.46 25.51 -1.05
C ASN A 631 8.19 26.29 -2.36
N ASN A 632 7.83 27.57 -2.25
CA ASN A 632 7.62 28.47 -3.39
C ASN A 632 8.76 28.53 -4.42
N ASN A 633 10.03 28.30 -4.01
CA ASN A 633 11.17 28.38 -4.93
C ASN A 633 11.19 27.21 -5.93
N ASP A 634 10.43 26.15 -5.68
CA ASP A 634 10.34 25.00 -6.58
C ASP A 634 9.40 25.27 -7.78
N PHE A 635 8.67 26.40 -7.81
CA PHE A 635 7.89 26.82 -8.97
C PHE A 635 8.77 27.70 -9.87
N ILE A 636 9.09 27.21 -11.07
CA ILE A 636 10.00 27.86 -12.00
C ILE A 636 9.22 28.82 -12.90
N ASN A 637 9.57 30.10 -12.85
CA ASN A 637 8.94 31.19 -13.61
C ASN A 637 7.39 31.20 -13.55
N PRO A 638 6.79 31.22 -12.34
CA PRO A 638 5.34 31.28 -12.18
C PRO A 638 4.76 32.57 -12.78
N SER A 639 3.57 32.50 -13.37
CA SER A 639 2.85 33.68 -13.86
C SER A 639 2.35 34.61 -12.75
N VAL A 640 2.36 34.13 -11.51
CA VAL A 640 1.99 34.85 -10.29
C VAL A 640 3.23 35.08 -9.43
N THR A 641 3.29 36.22 -8.75
CA THR A 641 4.38 36.50 -7.80
C THR A 641 4.20 35.63 -6.54
N LEU A 642 5.20 34.82 -6.25
CA LEU A 642 5.29 34.05 -5.02
C LEU A 642 6.30 34.69 -4.05
N ASP A 643 6.03 34.56 -2.75
CA ASP A 643 6.89 34.98 -1.67
C ASP A 643 8.21 34.21 -1.71
N SER A 644 9.33 34.89 -1.52
CA SER A 644 10.64 34.24 -1.42
C SER A 644 10.77 33.48 -0.10
N VAL A 645 11.06 32.19 -0.19
CA VAL A 645 11.27 31.33 0.99
C VAL A 645 12.77 31.10 1.18
N THR A 646 13.26 31.29 2.40
CA THR A 646 14.66 30.99 2.75
C THR A 646 14.72 29.69 3.53
N VAL A 647 15.59 28.78 3.09
CA VAL A 647 15.86 27.51 3.77
C VAL A 647 17.26 27.55 4.35
N ALA A 648 17.43 27.06 5.56
CA ALA A 648 18.75 26.94 6.15
C ALA A 648 19.63 26.00 5.31
N THR A 649 20.87 26.42 5.03
CA THR A 649 21.85 25.62 4.29
C THR A 649 22.73 24.82 5.25
N SER A 650 23.34 23.74 4.76
CA SER A 650 24.28 22.96 5.55
C SER A 650 25.40 23.86 6.12
N PRO A 651 25.75 23.70 7.40
CA PRO A 651 26.94 24.33 7.97
C PRO A 651 28.24 23.61 7.58
N ILE A 652 28.15 22.48 6.86
CA ILE A 652 29.30 21.82 6.24
C ILE A 652 29.75 22.75 5.11
N GLY A 653 30.73 23.60 5.40
CA GLY A 653 31.35 24.45 4.40
C GLY A 653 32.40 23.67 3.61
N LEU A 654 32.69 24.15 2.40
CA LEU A 654 34.09 24.20 1.99
C LEU A 654 34.78 25.09 3.04
N ASP A 655 35.84 24.62 3.69
CA ASP A 655 36.69 25.48 4.52
C ASP A 655 37.32 26.54 3.59
N GLU A 656 36.57 27.61 3.30
CA GLU A 656 37.14 28.87 2.85
C GLU A 656 37.99 29.37 4.01
N TRP A 657 39.29 29.14 3.90
CA TRP A 657 40.24 29.72 4.82
C TRP A 657 39.93 31.19 4.93
N ALA A 658 39.67 31.64 6.15
CA ALA A 658 39.63 33.06 6.46
C ALA A 658 40.84 33.70 5.77
N THR A 659 40.59 34.70 4.93
CA THR A 659 41.59 35.43 4.13
C THR A 659 42.78 35.98 4.95
N SER A 660 42.79 35.81 6.26
CA SER A 660 43.85 36.19 7.20
C SER A 660 45.14 35.36 7.12
N ASN A 661 45.15 34.18 6.47
CA ASN A 661 46.33 33.31 6.41
C ASN A 661 47.04 33.23 5.06
N LEU A 662 46.48 33.85 4.01
CA LEU A 662 47.14 33.97 2.70
C LEU A 662 47.74 35.36 2.55
N LYS A 663 48.97 35.45 2.04
CA LYS A 663 49.61 36.75 1.75
C LYS A 663 50.17 36.77 0.33
N ALA A 664 49.99 37.90 -0.33
CA ALA A 664 50.56 38.21 -1.63
C ALA A 664 51.30 39.55 -1.55
N TYR A 665 52.63 39.54 -1.71
CA TYR A 665 53.42 40.77 -1.62
C TYR A 665 54.71 40.73 -2.46
N PRO A 666 55.21 41.88 -2.97
CA PRO A 666 54.54 43.18 -2.98
C PRO A 666 53.29 43.15 -3.88
N ASN A 667 52.25 43.87 -3.47
CA ASN A 667 51.02 44.03 -4.23
C ASN A 667 50.65 45.53 -4.22
N PRO A 668 50.83 46.27 -5.33
CA PRO A 668 51.15 45.77 -6.68
C PRO A 668 52.56 45.19 -6.84
N SER A 669 52.72 44.24 -7.77
CA SER A 669 53.97 43.58 -8.15
C SER A 669 54.51 44.15 -9.46
N ASP A 670 55.83 44.36 -9.50
CA ASP A 670 56.56 44.85 -10.68
C ASP A 670 57.17 43.66 -11.47
N ASP A 671 58.09 42.92 -10.85
CA ASP A 671 58.81 41.77 -11.47
C ASP A 671 58.57 40.41 -10.80
N TRP A 672 58.16 40.41 -9.53
CA TRP A 672 58.01 39.21 -8.71
C TRP A 672 56.95 39.36 -7.62
N MET A 673 56.44 38.22 -7.15
CA MET A 673 55.48 38.13 -6.05
C MET A 673 55.80 36.98 -5.11
N GLN A 674 55.67 37.20 -3.81
CA GLN A 674 55.64 36.19 -2.78
C GLN A 674 54.19 35.83 -2.47
N LEU A 675 53.89 34.54 -2.53
CA LEU A 675 52.66 33.92 -2.06
C LEU A 675 52.98 33.12 -0.79
N GLU A 676 52.23 33.36 0.29
CA GLU A 676 52.33 32.61 1.55
C GLU A 676 51.01 31.92 1.87
N SER A 677 51.10 30.69 2.39
CA SER A 677 50.03 29.86 2.93
C SER A 677 50.51 29.17 4.22
N SER A 678 49.61 28.65 5.05
CA SER A 678 49.96 28.00 6.34
C SER A 678 50.64 26.63 6.19
N GLY A 679 50.61 26.04 4.98
CA GLY A 679 51.12 24.70 4.72
C GLY A 679 51.21 24.36 3.23
N ALA A 680 51.50 23.10 2.93
CA ALA A 680 51.71 22.61 1.58
C ALA A 680 50.43 22.61 0.73
N GLY A 681 50.55 22.95 -0.55
CA GLY A 681 49.43 22.94 -1.48
C GLY A 681 49.73 23.62 -2.82
N THR A 682 48.69 23.78 -3.62
CA THR A 682 48.75 24.27 -5.00
C THR A 682 48.13 25.65 -5.13
N TRP A 683 48.86 26.57 -5.77
CA TRP A 683 48.40 27.88 -6.21
C TRP A 683 47.97 27.84 -7.68
N THR A 684 46.78 28.35 -7.99
CA THR A 684 46.27 28.55 -9.36
C THR A 684 45.99 30.02 -9.59
N ILE A 685 46.63 30.61 -10.59
CA ILE A 685 46.50 32.02 -10.95
C ILE A 685 45.59 32.14 -12.16
N ALA A 686 44.56 32.99 -12.07
CA ALA A 686 43.67 33.33 -13.16
C ALA A 686 43.59 34.84 -13.38
N ASN A 687 43.27 35.26 -14.61
CA ASN A 687 42.91 36.66 -14.88
C ASN A 687 41.48 36.97 -14.39
N VAL A 688 41.07 38.24 -14.45
CA VAL A 688 39.70 38.67 -14.04
C VAL A 688 38.56 38.05 -14.87
N LEU A 689 38.86 37.46 -16.03
CA LEU A 689 37.89 36.73 -16.86
C LEU A 689 37.79 35.25 -16.46
N GLY A 690 38.49 34.82 -15.40
CA GLY A 690 38.48 33.45 -14.91
C GLY A 690 39.37 32.48 -15.72
N GLN A 691 40.16 32.99 -16.69
CA GLN A 691 41.06 32.14 -17.46
C GLN A 691 42.32 31.84 -16.63
N GLN A 692 42.62 30.56 -16.44
CA GLN A 692 43.81 30.09 -15.74
C GLN A 692 45.07 30.43 -16.55
N ILE A 693 46.03 31.08 -15.89
CA ILE A 693 47.29 31.53 -16.47
C ILE A 693 48.45 30.63 -16.04
N ALA A 694 48.47 30.20 -14.78
CA ALA A 694 49.56 29.39 -14.23
C ALA A 694 49.13 28.60 -13.00
N THR A 695 49.89 27.55 -12.70
CA THR A 695 49.73 26.71 -11.50
C THR A 695 51.10 26.44 -10.89
N TYR A 696 51.20 26.44 -9.56
CA TYR A 696 52.44 26.23 -8.81
C TYR A 696 52.19 25.43 -7.53
N GLU A 697 53.12 24.57 -7.15
CA GLU A 697 53.12 23.90 -5.83
C GLU A 697 53.95 24.70 -4.83
N SER A 698 53.59 24.63 -3.55
CA SER A 698 54.30 25.32 -2.47
C SER A 698 54.22 24.54 -1.16
N GLU A 699 55.25 24.68 -0.31
CA GLU A 699 55.29 24.14 1.06
C GLU A 699 54.95 25.24 2.09
N GLY A 700 53.96 26.09 1.79
CA GLY A 700 53.59 27.25 2.62
C GLY A 700 54.18 28.59 2.16
N SER A 701 55.19 28.57 1.29
CA SER A 701 55.83 29.80 0.79
C SER A 701 56.33 29.60 -0.63
N LEU A 702 55.95 30.49 -1.54
CA LEU A 702 56.29 30.42 -2.96
C LEU A 702 56.57 31.81 -3.53
N ARG A 703 57.72 31.96 -4.20
CA ARG A 703 58.04 33.17 -4.97
C ARG A 703 57.90 32.90 -6.46
N ILE A 704 57.10 33.70 -7.15
CA ILE A 704 56.87 33.64 -8.59
C ILE A 704 57.40 34.90 -9.28
N SER A 705 57.77 34.78 -10.57
CA SER A 705 57.99 35.95 -11.42
C SER A 705 56.69 36.38 -12.07
N THR A 706 56.44 37.69 -12.10
CA THR A 706 55.28 38.32 -12.74
C THR A 706 55.64 39.00 -14.06
N THR A 707 56.90 38.90 -14.52
CA THR A 707 57.41 39.52 -15.76
C THR A 707 56.71 39.05 -17.04
N ALA A 708 56.21 37.80 -17.05
CA ALA A 708 55.46 37.23 -18.17
C ALA A 708 53.95 37.56 -18.12
N LEU A 709 53.45 38.12 -17.01
CA LEU A 709 52.06 38.54 -16.87
C LEU A 709 51.87 39.95 -17.44
N ALA A 710 50.72 40.21 -18.07
CA ALA A 710 50.36 41.56 -18.48
C ALA A 710 49.98 42.42 -17.26
N GLU A 711 50.11 43.74 -17.35
CA GLU A 711 49.60 44.64 -16.31
C GLU A 711 48.09 44.44 -16.10
N GLY A 712 47.68 44.32 -14.83
CA GLY A 712 46.28 44.05 -14.50
C GLY A 712 46.09 43.31 -13.19
N THR A 713 44.83 42.99 -12.90
CA THR A 713 44.40 42.28 -11.70
C THR A 713 44.33 40.77 -11.97
N TYR A 714 44.81 39.99 -11.00
CA TYR A 714 44.83 38.54 -11.03
C TYR A 714 44.24 37.98 -9.75
N VAL A 715 43.65 36.79 -9.87
CA VAL A 715 43.09 36.02 -8.75
C VAL A 715 43.99 34.80 -8.54
N ALA A 716 44.57 34.66 -7.35
CA ALA A 716 45.34 33.50 -6.94
C ALA A 716 44.51 32.65 -5.97
N ARG A 717 44.24 31.41 -6.34
CA ARG A 717 43.53 30.42 -5.52
C ARG A 717 44.53 29.41 -4.97
N PHE A 718 44.50 29.16 -3.68
CA PHE A 718 45.30 28.12 -3.01
C PHE A 718 44.41 26.94 -2.62
N SER A 719 44.92 25.71 -2.73
CA SER A 719 44.28 24.49 -2.26
C SER A 719 45.34 23.54 -1.69
N GLY A 720 45.17 23.11 -0.43
CA GLY A 720 46.04 22.16 0.26
C GLY A 720 45.26 21.24 1.19
N ALA A 721 45.95 20.29 1.83
CA ALA A 721 45.34 19.30 2.72
C ALA A 721 44.68 19.93 3.96
N GLU A 722 45.15 21.10 4.37
CA GLU A 722 44.61 21.85 5.49
C GLU A 722 43.48 22.83 5.06
N GLY A 723 43.20 22.95 3.75
CA GLY A 723 42.05 23.66 3.14
C GLY A 723 42.42 24.63 1.99
N ALA A 724 41.52 25.54 1.62
CA ALA A 724 41.63 26.36 0.41
C ALA A 724 41.28 27.85 0.64
N GLY A 725 41.82 28.76 -0.18
CA GLY A 725 41.52 30.18 -0.07
C GLY A 725 41.88 30.99 -1.31
N THR A 726 41.42 32.24 -1.40
CA THR A 726 41.64 33.12 -2.56
C THR A 726 42.25 34.46 -2.14
N ILE A 727 43.23 34.95 -2.89
CA ILE A 727 43.78 36.31 -2.76
C ILE A 727 43.86 36.99 -4.12
N ILE A 728 43.65 38.30 -4.13
CA ILE A 728 43.74 39.14 -5.34
C ILE A 728 45.06 39.89 -5.33
N PHE A 729 45.72 39.93 -6.48
CA PHE A 729 46.94 40.70 -6.65
C PHE A 729 46.98 41.47 -7.96
N ILE A 730 47.76 42.55 -7.99
CA ILE A 730 47.88 43.47 -9.11
C ILE A 730 49.32 43.41 -9.64
N VAL A 731 49.48 43.32 -10.96
CA VAL A 731 50.76 43.52 -11.66
C VAL A 731 50.75 44.92 -12.26
N GLN A 732 51.73 45.75 -11.89
CA GLN A 732 51.89 47.12 -12.34
C GLN A 732 53.39 47.44 -12.47
N ARG A 733 53.83 47.92 -13.64
CA ARG A 733 55.22 48.28 -13.94
C ARG A 733 55.41 49.77 -14.15
#